data_AF-A0A9W7FLP7-F1
#
_entry.id   AF-A0A9W7FLP7-F1
#
_cell.length_a   1.000
_cell.length_b   1.000
_cell.length_c   1.000
_cell.angle_alpha   90.00
_cell.angle_beta   90.00
_cell.angle_gamma   90.00
#
_symmetry.space_group_name_H-M   'P 1'
#
loop_
_entity.id
_entity.type
_entity.pdbx_description
1 polymer ?
#
loop_
_entity_poly.entity_id
_entity_poly.type
_entity_poly.pdbx_seq_one_letter_code
_entity_poly.pdbx_strand_id
1 'polypeptide(L)'
;MRFTPALLTLPTALAVLPPTLPSWEPTYSMSLSTITMQCNSSGWSDPTRGSEFGIVSYDWSNSKNQWAKAQPMDCEERLLEQASMTKNVNPNSHMWVYRNVVKALPWFTSVREILDDPDYSGFFLKFDPDVETTVDRCAAENQTKCSEFYHDQTQTPAVPTEENPNPDGSCDPSGCNSGENPTGEYLFDHRNGTQLLNWIIDNHILSDTAIGHEDVDGMFMDDFWCSDLVCEDTPTTPGCPCNDPVQGATEIDANQQKDIGLSDEEIRDLYYAWDSNMEAIQQAILDNGGYTWSLIKGQDNANASPDQLTQDNCAASLREACSSTSQWQTNAKLFGLTVEDNEPSQLEQDVAYFLLARGDFAWLGWGVWGMTWPFNPEPAHGELPPLPDGVPMPEMIDRDFGAPQGICEEVEDGVFRREWSSGTVELDCNSFEGSVPEGALFENDLPETVDWSLKGAVSPIGDEAACGGACWAFAASSAVESARVIFQEGSDLIELSTQQLVNCVYPGYDSCERGGDMGQAFDYVKGNGGLCSKAEWDYDESATKQGNCDVNCAAVEGSNVKGFKMVEKTEEALMRAVARQPIAVAIQGLVPPFSEYKSGVLSGVECGSALDHGVLLVGYGVDENGVKFWKLKNDFGEEWGEDGYARIERGVGGAGGVGMCGILLDASYPVM
;
A
#
# COMPACT_ATOMS: atom_id res chain seq x y z
N MET A 1 17.38 -55.23 -31.05
CA MET A 1 17.96 -54.93 -29.72
C MET A 1 16.99 -54.00 -29.03
N ARG A 2 16.40 -54.45 -27.93
CA ARG A 2 15.51 -53.62 -27.09
C ARG A 2 16.40 -52.64 -26.35
N PHE A 3 16.17 -51.35 -26.50
CA PHE A 3 16.70 -50.35 -25.59
C PHE A 3 15.82 -50.37 -24.34
N THR A 4 16.41 -50.80 -23.23
CA THR A 4 15.90 -50.56 -21.89
C THR A 4 15.93 -49.05 -21.65
N PRO A 5 14.85 -48.42 -21.14
CA PRO A 5 14.95 -47.07 -20.63
C PRO A 5 15.86 -47.14 -19.40
N ALA A 6 16.86 -46.25 -19.35
CA ALA A 6 17.60 -46.03 -18.14
C ALA A 6 16.62 -45.49 -17.10
N LEU A 7 16.55 -46.13 -15.93
CA LEU A 7 15.98 -45.47 -14.75
C LEU A 7 16.76 -44.16 -14.57
N LEU A 8 16.13 -43.03 -14.85
CA LEU A 8 16.53 -41.79 -14.21
C LEU A 8 16.35 -42.03 -12.72
N THR A 9 17.45 -42.04 -11.99
CA THR A 9 17.40 -41.80 -10.55
C THR A 9 16.81 -40.40 -10.38
N LEU A 10 15.58 -40.32 -9.87
CA LEU A 10 14.96 -39.08 -9.43
C LEU A 10 15.98 -38.29 -8.61
N PRO A 11 16.26 -37.01 -8.92
CA PRO A 11 17.15 -36.21 -8.11
C PRO A 11 16.54 -36.09 -6.71
N THR A 12 17.20 -36.68 -5.72
CA THR A 12 16.90 -36.43 -4.30
C THR A 12 17.50 -35.08 -3.92
N ALA A 13 16.77 -34.01 -4.24
CA ALA A 13 16.77 -32.71 -3.57
C ALA A 13 15.82 -31.80 -4.36
N LEU A 14 14.64 -31.52 -3.81
CA LEU A 14 13.81 -30.39 -4.24
C LEU A 14 14.68 -29.13 -4.05
N ALA A 15 14.94 -28.45 -5.15
CA ALA A 15 15.79 -27.27 -5.19
C ALA A 15 14.92 -26.10 -5.56
N VAL A 16 14.14 -25.63 -4.60
CA VAL A 16 13.77 -24.22 -4.61
C VAL A 16 14.79 -23.48 -3.75
N LEU A 17 15.12 -22.25 -4.16
CA LEU A 17 16.14 -21.48 -3.48
C LEU A 17 15.81 -21.39 -1.99
N PRO A 18 16.77 -21.68 -1.09
CA PRO A 18 16.56 -21.45 0.32
C PRO A 18 16.21 -19.97 0.53
N PRO A 19 15.50 -19.61 1.62
CA PRO A 19 15.25 -18.22 1.95
C PRO A 19 16.54 -17.41 1.83
N THR A 20 16.59 -16.54 0.83
CA THR A 20 17.67 -15.60 0.63
C THR A 20 17.43 -14.36 1.48
N LEU A 21 18.43 -13.51 1.63
CA LEU A 21 18.22 -12.20 2.21
C LEU A 21 18.08 -11.21 1.04
N PRO A 22 17.08 -10.31 1.03
CA PRO A 22 17.03 -9.24 0.05
C PRO A 22 18.28 -8.37 0.16
N SER A 23 18.61 -7.66 -0.93
CA SER A 23 19.74 -6.72 -0.96
C SER A 23 19.51 -5.45 -0.13
N TRP A 24 18.30 -5.27 0.37
CA TRP A 24 17.86 -4.17 1.22
C TRP A 24 17.44 -4.74 2.58
N GLU A 25 17.90 -4.11 3.66
CA GLU A 25 17.61 -4.54 5.03
C GLU A 25 16.33 -3.84 5.53
N PRO A 26 15.47 -4.52 6.32
CA PRO A 26 14.41 -3.83 7.03
C PRO A 26 15.01 -2.91 8.09
N THR A 27 14.25 -1.92 8.51
CA THR A 27 14.68 -0.95 9.52
C THR A 27 14.23 -1.39 10.92
N TYR A 28 14.52 -0.56 11.92
CA TYR A 28 13.86 -0.67 13.23
C TYR A 28 12.64 0.22 13.37
N SER A 29 12.36 0.98 12.31
CA SER A 29 11.14 1.75 12.14
C SER A 29 10.08 0.80 11.58
N MET A 30 9.12 0.46 12.44
CA MET A 30 8.25 -0.69 12.26
C MET A 30 7.41 -0.61 10.99
N SER A 31 6.93 0.57 10.63
CA SER A 31 6.13 0.77 9.43
C SER A 31 6.93 0.53 8.15
N LEU A 32 8.22 0.91 8.10
CA LEU A 32 9.12 0.55 7.00
C LEU A 32 9.57 -0.93 7.03
N SER A 33 9.32 -1.62 8.14
CA SER A 33 9.47 -3.07 8.25
C SER A 33 8.13 -3.80 8.16
N THR A 34 7.11 -3.15 7.61
CA THR A 34 5.77 -3.73 7.43
C THR A 34 5.43 -3.86 5.96
N ILE A 35 4.90 -5.02 5.59
CA ILE A 35 4.36 -5.34 4.26
C ILE A 35 2.85 -5.17 4.30
N THR A 36 2.31 -4.53 3.27
CA THR A 36 0.86 -4.45 3.10
C THR A 36 0.43 -4.72 1.66
N MET A 37 -0.83 -5.15 1.52
CA MET A 37 -1.54 -5.22 0.26
C MET A 37 -2.79 -4.40 0.50
N GLN A 38 -2.81 -3.24 -0.13
CA GLN A 38 -3.94 -2.33 0.01
C GLN A 38 -5.12 -2.97 -0.70
N CYS A 39 -6.11 -3.42 0.07
CA CYS A 39 -7.42 -3.74 -0.44
C CYS A 39 -8.34 -2.57 -0.07
N ASN A 40 -9.12 -2.04 -1.01
CA ASN A 40 -10.09 -0.97 -0.73
C ASN A 40 -11.35 -1.03 -1.61
N SER A 41 -11.61 -2.15 -2.30
CA SER A 41 -12.79 -2.38 -3.16
C SER A 41 -13.03 -1.31 -4.23
N SER A 42 -12.10 -0.38 -4.41
CA SER A 42 -12.26 0.81 -5.25
C SER A 42 -11.46 0.73 -6.54
N GLY A 43 -10.67 -0.33 -6.75
CA GLY A 43 -9.84 -0.55 -7.95
C GLY A 43 -8.55 0.24 -7.95
N TRP A 44 -8.46 1.29 -7.13
CA TRP A 44 -7.28 2.14 -6.99
C TRP A 44 -6.95 2.31 -5.52
N SER A 45 -5.73 1.98 -5.14
CA SER A 45 -5.27 2.19 -3.77
C SER A 45 -4.92 3.66 -3.54
N ASP A 46 -5.21 4.20 -2.36
CA ASP A 46 -4.72 5.52 -1.96
C ASP A 46 -3.18 5.49 -1.88
N PRO A 47 -2.46 6.24 -2.72
CA PRO A 47 -1.02 6.17 -2.74
C PRO A 47 -0.38 6.70 -1.46
N THR A 48 -1.03 7.63 -0.77
CA THR A 48 -0.60 8.11 0.56
C THR A 48 -0.72 7.03 1.60
N ARG A 49 -1.80 6.25 1.55
CA ARG A 49 -1.98 5.11 2.44
C ARG A 49 -0.92 4.04 2.20
N GLY A 50 -0.66 3.69 0.95
CA GLY A 50 0.40 2.76 0.58
C GLY A 50 1.76 3.23 1.08
N SER A 51 2.05 4.52 0.90
CA SER A 51 3.35 5.13 1.23
C SER A 51 3.75 5.07 2.71
N GLU A 52 2.82 4.73 3.61
CA GLU A 52 3.10 4.56 5.03
C GLU A 52 3.85 3.27 5.34
N PHE A 53 3.89 2.32 4.39
CA PHE A 53 4.47 1.00 4.59
C PHE A 53 5.79 0.86 3.83
N GLY A 54 6.69 0.04 4.39
CA GLY A 54 7.98 -0.24 3.77
C GLY A 54 7.89 -1.11 2.54
N ILE A 55 6.92 -2.02 2.49
CA ILE A 55 6.64 -2.81 1.29
C ILE A 55 5.15 -2.73 0.98
N VAL A 56 4.83 -2.41 -0.27
CA VAL A 56 3.46 -2.32 -0.75
C VAL A 56 3.29 -3.24 -1.93
N SER A 57 2.39 -4.19 -1.80
CA SER A 57 2.04 -5.13 -2.87
C SER A 57 0.71 -4.73 -3.49
N TYR A 58 0.66 -4.73 -4.81
CA TYR A 58 -0.56 -4.52 -5.59
C TYR A 58 -1.01 -5.81 -6.26
N ASP A 59 -2.29 -6.10 -6.12
CA ASP A 59 -2.96 -7.25 -6.71
C ASP A 59 -4.25 -6.79 -7.43
N TRP A 60 -4.50 -7.40 -8.59
CA TRP A 60 -5.68 -7.16 -9.43
C TRP A 60 -6.97 -7.64 -8.75
N SER A 61 -6.88 -8.57 -7.79
CA SER A 61 -8.02 -9.02 -6.98
C SER A 61 -8.66 -7.88 -6.17
N ASN A 62 -7.93 -6.79 -5.88
CA ASN A 62 -8.46 -5.60 -5.23
C ASN A 62 -9.43 -4.83 -6.16
N SER A 63 -10.70 -5.26 -6.17
CA SER A 63 -11.82 -4.72 -6.93
C SER A 63 -11.90 -5.12 -8.40
N LYS A 64 -11.89 -6.43 -8.68
CA LYS A 64 -12.25 -7.07 -9.96
C LYS A 64 -13.38 -6.35 -10.74
N ASN A 65 -14.32 -5.73 -10.03
CA ASN A 65 -15.41 -4.88 -10.52
C ASN A 65 -15.01 -3.72 -11.44
N GLN A 66 -13.91 -3.04 -11.14
CA GLN A 66 -13.42 -1.95 -11.99
C GLN A 66 -12.58 -2.48 -13.14
N TRP A 67 -11.69 -3.43 -12.85
CA TRP A 67 -10.82 -4.05 -13.84
C TRP A 67 -11.63 -4.71 -14.96
N ALA A 68 -12.71 -5.42 -14.61
CA ALA A 68 -13.64 -6.05 -15.54
C ALA A 68 -14.35 -5.09 -16.50
N LYS A 69 -14.43 -3.80 -16.16
CA LYS A 69 -15.06 -2.76 -17.00
C LYS A 69 -14.10 -2.13 -18.01
N ALA A 70 -12.79 -2.31 -17.85
CA ALA A 70 -11.82 -1.88 -18.86
C ALA A 70 -11.98 -2.72 -20.15
N GLN A 71 -11.77 -2.09 -21.31
CA GLN A 71 -12.02 -2.69 -22.61
C GLN A 71 -10.88 -2.34 -23.60
N PRO A 72 -9.90 -3.25 -23.82
CA PRO A 72 -9.71 -4.54 -23.14
C PRO A 72 -9.29 -4.37 -21.66
N MET A 73 -9.37 -5.45 -20.89
CA MET A 73 -8.84 -5.45 -19.52
C MET A 73 -7.30 -5.31 -19.54
N ASP A 74 -6.76 -4.46 -18.69
CA ASP A 74 -5.35 -4.06 -18.72
C ASP A 74 -4.79 -4.03 -17.29
N CYS A 75 -4.83 -5.19 -16.63
CA CYS A 75 -4.49 -5.27 -15.21
C CYS A 75 -2.99 -5.06 -14.97
N GLU A 76 -2.15 -5.52 -15.90
CA GLU A 76 -0.70 -5.48 -15.79
C GLU A 76 -0.16 -4.03 -15.69
N GLU A 77 -0.63 -3.15 -16.57
CA GLU A 77 -0.24 -1.74 -16.69
C GLU A 77 -0.75 -0.91 -15.51
N ARG A 78 -1.98 -1.18 -15.08
CA ARG A 78 -2.61 -0.49 -13.95
C ARG A 78 -1.99 -0.87 -12.59
N LEU A 79 -1.47 -2.10 -12.45
CA LEU A 79 -0.70 -2.47 -11.26
C LEU A 79 0.61 -1.66 -11.19
N LEU A 80 1.29 -1.50 -12.34
CA LEU A 80 2.46 -0.63 -12.43
C LEU A 80 2.12 0.83 -12.11
N GLU A 81 1.00 1.33 -12.62
CA GLU A 81 0.53 2.69 -12.37
C GLU A 81 0.35 2.96 -10.86
N GLN A 82 -0.31 2.03 -10.15
CA GLN A 82 -0.44 2.12 -8.69
C GLN A 82 0.90 2.08 -7.95
N ALA A 83 1.81 1.19 -8.35
CA ALA A 83 3.16 1.13 -7.79
C ALA A 83 3.88 2.47 -7.95
N SER A 84 3.83 3.04 -9.15
CA SER A 84 4.45 4.34 -9.48
C SER A 84 3.83 5.47 -8.66
N MET A 85 2.50 5.50 -8.51
CA MET A 85 1.80 6.51 -7.69
C MET A 85 2.27 6.48 -6.23
N THR A 86 2.42 5.31 -5.62
CA THR A 86 2.90 5.21 -4.24
C THR A 86 4.39 5.51 -4.11
N LYS A 87 5.22 5.05 -5.04
CA LYS A 87 6.65 5.38 -5.08
C LYS A 87 6.89 6.88 -5.19
N ASN A 88 6.05 7.60 -5.94
CA ASN A 88 6.09 9.06 -6.05
C ASN A 88 5.81 9.78 -4.71
N VAL A 89 4.99 9.20 -3.83
CA VAL A 89 4.73 9.73 -2.50
C VAL A 89 5.85 9.37 -1.52
N ASN A 90 6.31 8.12 -1.51
CA ASN A 90 7.44 7.66 -0.71
C ASN A 90 8.43 6.83 -1.55
N PRO A 91 9.53 7.45 -2.02
CA PRO A 91 10.55 6.76 -2.81
C PRO A 91 11.28 5.63 -2.07
N ASN A 92 11.19 5.59 -0.73
CA ASN A 92 11.82 4.57 0.10
C ASN A 92 10.97 3.31 0.26
N SER A 93 9.69 3.33 -0.11
CA SER A 93 8.86 2.13 -0.08
C SER A 93 9.23 1.18 -1.22
N HIS A 94 9.28 -0.12 -0.95
CA HIS A 94 9.50 -1.15 -1.96
C HIS A 94 8.17 -1.60 -2.56
N MET A 95 8.02 -1.46 -3.88
CA MET A 95 6.75 -1.79 -4.56
C MET A 95 6.81 -3.17 -5.16
N TRP A 96 5.78 -3.97 -4.86
CA TRP A 96 5.56 -5.28 -5.45
C TRP A 96 4.32 -5.28 -6.31
N VAL A 97 4.38 -5.99 -7.42
CA VAL A 97 3.23 -6.21 -8.30
C VAL A 97 2.93 -7.70 -8.41
N TYR A 98 1.66 -8.02 -8.53
CA TYR A 98 1.19 -9.39 -8.72
C TYR A 98 1.63 -9.97 -10.07
N ARG A 99 2.06 -11.23 -10.07
CA ARG A 99 2.13 -12.11 -11.24
C ARG A 99 1.71 -13.52 -10.86
N ASN A 100 1.12 -14.23 -11.82
CA ASN A 100 0.82 -15.64 -11.68
C ASN A 100 1.62 -16.44 -12.69
N VAL A 101 2.27 -17.50 -12.22
CA VAL A 101 3.10 -18.37 -13.07
C VAL A 101 2.49 -19.75 -13.26
N VAL A 102 1.40 -20.06 -12.56
CA VAL A 102 0.60 -21.28 -12.73
C VAL A 102 -0.53 -21.01 -13.72
N LYS A 103 -1.25 -19.91 -13.49
CA LYS A 103 -2.40 -19.46 -14.24
C LYS A 103 -1.99 -18.37 -15.24
N ALA A 104 -2.34 -18.58 -16.50
CA ALA A 104 -2.21 -17.61 -17.58
C ALA A 104 -3.45 -16.70 -17.60
N LEU A 105 -3.34 -15.53 -16.97
CA LEU A 105 -4.45 -14.60 -16.80
C LEU A 105 -4.62 -13.67 -18.01
N PRO A 106 -5.70 -13.78 -18.83
CA PRO A 106 -5.85 -13.06 -20.10
C PRO A 106 -6.26 -11.59 -19.91
N TRP A 107 -6.43 -11.13 -18.68
CA TRP A 107 -6.52 -9.71 -18.33
C TRP A 107 -5.15 -9.05 -18.10
N PHE A 108 -4.06 -9.81 -18.22
CA PHE A 108 -2.70 -9.30 -18.36
C PHE A 108 -2.40 -9.22 -19.86
N THR A 109 -1.97 -8.06 -20.33
CA THR A 109 -1.78 -7.82 -21.76
C THR A 109 -0.73 -8.74 -22.35
N SER A 110 0.39 -8.93 -21.66
CA SER A 110 1.44 -9.87 -22.08
C SER A 110 0.93 -11.31 -22.27
N VAL A 111 0.03 -11.80 -21.41
CA VAL A 111 -0.57 -13.13 -21.53
C VAL A 111 -1.60 -13.19 -22.66
N ARG A 112 -2.46 -12.18 -22.78
CA ARG A 112 -3.50 -12.13 -23.81
C ARG A 112 -2.91 -12.20 -25.21
N GLU A 113 -1.83 -11.45 -25.46
CA GLU A 113 -1.17 -11.42 -26.76
C GLU A 113 -0.69 -12.80 -27.22
N ILE A 114 -0.18 -13.63 -26.28
CA ILE A 114 0.31 -14.97 -26.62
C ILE A 114 -0.79 -16.03 -26.67
N LEU A 115 -1.93 -15.83 -26.00
CA LEU A 115 -3.09 -16.73 -26.12
C LEU A 115 -3.70 -16.71 -27.52
N ASP A 116 -3.63 -15.55 -28.20
CA ASP A 116 -4.13 -15.37 -29.57
C ASP A 116 -3.08 -15.80 -30.64
N ASP A 117 -1.82 -16.02 -30.24
CA ASP A 117 -0.73 -16.34 -31.17
C ASP A 117 -0.45 -17.86 -31.25
N PRO A 118 -0.60 -18.47 -32.45
CA PRO A 118 -0.41 -19.91 -32.63
C PRO A 118 1.01 -20.40 -32.33
N ASP A 119 2.04 -19.55 -32.41
CA ASP A 119 3.42 -19.92 -32.12
C ASP A 119 3.63 -20.24 -30.63
N TYR A 120 2.76 -19.70 -29.75
CA TYR A 120 2.78 -19.93 -28.31
C TYR A 120 1.76 -20.96 -27.84
N SER A 121 1.01 -21.59 -28.75
CA SER A 121 -0.02 -22.59 -28.41
C SER A 121 0.46 -23.81 -27.62
N GLY A 122 1.77 -24.04 -27.55
CA GLY A 122 2.38 -25.08 -26.72
C GLY A 122 2.53 -24.70 -25.24
N PHE A 123 2.29 -23.44 -24.87
CA PHE A 123 2.45 -22.96 -23.51
C PHE A 123 1.29 -23.32 -22.59
N PHE A 124 0.15 -23.73 -23.15
CA PHE A 124 -1.09 -23.89 -22.40
C PHE A 124 -1.61 -25.33 -22.41
N LEU A 125 -2.17 -25.76 -21.29
CA LEU A 125 -2.91 -27.01 -21.20
C LEU A 125 -4.20 -26.94 -22.03
N LYS A 126 -4.66 -28.09 -22.51
CA LYS A 126 -5.85 -28.21 -23.36
C LYS A 126 -6.91 -29.04 -22.68
N PHE A 127 -8.16 -28.80 -23.03
CA PHE A 127 -9.22 -29.75 -22.72
C PHE A 127 -8.96 -31.09 -23.41
N ASP A 128 -9.24 -32.20 -22.72
CA ASP A 128 -9.25 -33.51 -23.35
C ASP A 128 -10.47 -33.62 -24.28
N PRO A 129 -10.27 -33.82 -25.59
CA PRO A 129 -11.37 -33.90 -26.55
C PRO A 129 -12.26 -35.13 -26.38
N ASP A 130 -11.81 -36.16 -25.65
CA ASP A 130 -12.49 -37.44 -25.50
C ASP A 130 -13.32 -37.56 -24.20
N VAL A 131 -13.30 -36.53 -23.35
CA VAL A 131 -14.06 -36.51 -22.08
C VAL A 131 -15.12 -35.41 -22.08
N GLU A 132 -16.21 -35.70 -21.37
CA GLU A 132 -17.21 -34.69 -21.01
C GLU A 132 -16.63 -33.81 -19.90
N THR A 133 -16.36 -32.54 -20.24
CA THR A 133 -15.73 -31.55 -19.35
C THR A 133 -16.71 -31.08 -18.29
N THR A 134 -16.19 -30.77 -17.11
CA THR A 134 -16.98 -30.27 -15.97
C THR A 134 -17.14 -28.76 -15.99
N VAL A 135 -16.19 -28.05 -16.59
CA VAL A 135 -16.31 -26.62 -16.95
C VAL A 135 -16.58 -26.45 -18.45
N ASP A 136 -17.31 -25.40 -18.81
CA ASP A 136 -17.67 -25.10 -20.20
C ASP A 136 -16.47 -24.57 -20.99
N ARG A 137 -16.20 -25.15 -22.17
CA ARG A 137 -15.14 -24.65 -23.09
C ARG A 137 -15.48 -23.29 -23.72
N CYS A 138 -16.72 -22.86 -23.57
CA CYS A 138 -17.23 -21.60 -24.09
C CYS A 138 -18.28 -21.04 -23.14
N ALA A 139 -17.94 -19.96 -22.44
CA ALA A 139 -18.89 -19.30 -21.53
C ALA A 139 -19.88 -18.37 -22.26
N ALA A 140 -19.61 -18.01 -23.52
CA ALA A 140 -20.44 -17.10 -24.32
C ALA A 140 -21.32 -17.84 -25.33
N GLU A 141 -22.54 -17.33 -25.59
CA GLU A 141 -23.38 -17.79 -26.71
C GLU A 141 -22.67 -17.68 -28.07
N ASN A 142 -21.62 -16.85 -28.14
CA ASN A 142 -20.78 -16.70 -29.30
C ASN A 142 -19.69 -17.79 -29.35
N GLN A 143 -19.89 -18.79 -30.20
CA GLN A 143 -18.92 -19.86 -30.45
C GLN A 143 -17.56 -19.38 -30.99
N THR A 144 -17.43 -18.13 -31.46
CA THR A 144 -16.12 -17.59 -31.87
C THR A 144 -15.24 -17.21 -30.69
N LYS A 145 -15.77 -17.20 -29.47
CA LYS A 145 -15.03 -16.99 -28.21
C LYS A 145 -14.76 -18.31 -27.47
N CYS A 146 -14.70 -19.42 -28.18
CA CYS A 146 -14.34 -20.71 -27.61
C CYS A 146 -12.82 -20.87 -27.64
N SER A 147 -12.25 -21.52 -26.62
CA SER A 147 -10.85 -21.92 -26.63
C SER A 147 -10.69 -23.43 -26.60
N GLU A 148 -9.67 -23.92 -27.28
CA GLU A 148 -9.21 -25.31 -27.16
C GLU A 148 -8.33 -25.50 -25.91
N PHE A 149 -7.82 -24.40 -25.34
CA PHE A 149 -7.06 -24.41 -24.10
C PHE A 149 -7.99 -24.54 -22.90
N TYR A 150 -7.55 -25.30 -21.90
CA TYR A 150 -8.26 -25.41 -20.63
C TYR A 150 -8.27 -24.05 -19.94
N HIS A 151 -9.46 -23.64 -19.52
CA HIS A 151 -9.66 -22.42 -18.75
C HIS A 151 -10.78 -22.64 -17.75
N ASP A 152 -10.51 -22.27 -16.51
CA ASP A 152 -11.53 -22.29 -15.46
C ASP A 152 -12.30 -20.97 -15.46
N GLN A 153 -13.62 -21.05 -15.43
CA GLN A 153 -14.55 -19.94 -15.37
C GLN A 153 -15.05 -19.67 -13.94
N THR A 154 -14.91 -20.65 -13.04
CA THR A 154 -15.47 -20.64 -11.69
C THR A 154 -14.78 -19.63 -10.76
N GLN A 155 -13.55 -19.22 -11.08
CA GLN A 155 -12.69 -18.34 -10.26
C GLN A 155 -12.28 -17.02 -10.95
N THR A 156 -12.82 -16.73 -12.13
CA THR A 156 -12.53 -15.52 -12.93
C THR A 156 -12.96 -14.20 -12.24
N PRO A 157 -12.70 -12.99 -12.78
CA PRO A 157 -13.34 -11.76 -12.31
C PRO A 157 -14.85 -11.96 -12.21
N ALA A 158 -15.37 -12.01 -10.99
CA ALA A 158 -16.28 -13.09 -10.67
C ALA A 158 -17.63 -13.06 -11.40
N VAL A 159 -18.02 -14.24 -11.90
CA VAL A 159 -19.34 -14.49 -12.49
C VAL A 159 -20.34 -14.68 -11.36
N PRO A 160 -21.38 -13.84 -11.24
CA PRO A 160 -22.39 -14.03 -10.21
C PRO A 160 -23.06 -15.40 -10.34
N THR A 161 -23.06 -16.19 -9.25
CA THR A 161 -23.74 -17.49 -9.17
C THR A 161 -24.96 -17.42 -8.26
N GLU A 162 -25.79 -18.47 -8.24
CA GLU A 162 -26.93 -18.54 -7.30
C GLU A 162 -26.46 -18.63 -5.83
N GLU A 163 -25.28 -19.21 -5.58
CA GLU A 163 -24.67 -19.37 -4.27
C GLU A 163 -23.79 -18.17 -3.86
N ASN A 164 -23.24 -17.45 -4.84
CA ASN A 164 -22.48 -16.21 -4.67
C ASN A 164 -22.96 -15.14 -5.66
N PRO A 165 -24.12 -14.49 -5.38
CA PRO A 165 -24.76 -13.58 -6.32
C PRO A 165 -24.10 -12.20 -6.42
N ASN A 166 -23.18 -11.87 -5.50
CA ASN A 166 -22.46 -10.60 -5.43
C ASN A 166 -20.96 -10.84 -5.27
N PRO A 167 -20.30 -11.52 -6.22
CA PRO A 167 -18.91 -11.78 -6.03
C PRO A 167 -18.09 -10.49 -6.23
N ASP A 168 -16.85 -10.49 -5.75
CA ASP A 168 -15.92 -9.39 -5.91
C ASP A 168 -15.66 -9.19 -7.41
N GLY A 169 -16.35 -8.24 -8.01
CA GLY A 169 -16.44 -8.14 -9.46
C GLY A 169 -17.76 -8.64 -10.00
N SER A 170 -18.48 -7.77 -10.71
CA SER A 170 -19.68 -8.10 -11.45
C SER A 170 -19.27 -8.25 -12.91
N CYS A 171 -18.65 -9.38 -13.26
CA CYS A 171 -18.42 -9.71 -14.65
C CYS A 171 -19.33 -10.84 -15.11
N ASP A 172 -20.08 -10.61 -16.19
CA ASP A 172 -20.74 -11.68 -16.94
C ASP A 172 -19.78 -12.09 -18.08
N PRO A 173 -19.69 -13.39 -18.45
CA PRO A 173 -19.06 -13.84 -19.70
C PRO A 173 -19.37 -13.00 -20.96
N SER A 174 -20.51 -12.30 -20.99
CA SER A 174 -20.89 -11.36 -22.06
C SER A 174 -20.26 -9.95 -21.95
N GLY A 175 -19.82 -9.55 -20.75
CA GLY A 175 -19.30 -8.21 -20.42
C GLY A 175 -17.79 -8.11 -20.26
N CYS A 176 -17.12 -9.20 -19.87
CA CYS A 176 -15.65 -9.26 -19.79
C CYS A 176 -15.03 -9.25 -21.19
N ASN A 177 -13.90 -8.53 -21.32
CA ASN A 177 -13.17 -8.44 -22.58
C ASN A 177 -11.68 -8.70 -22.36
N SER A 178 -11.32 -9.97 -22.56
CA SER A 178 -9.95 -10.43 -22.66
C SER A 178 -9.53 -10.72 -24.11
N GLY A 179 -10.14 -10.07 -25.11
CA GLY A 179 -9.81 -10.28 -26.53
C GLY A 179 -10.68 -11.36 -27.21
N GLU A 180 -10.06 -12.17 -28.08
CA GLU A 180 -10.76 -13.19 -28.87
C GLU A 180 -11.05 -14.47 -28.08
N ASN A 181 -10.22 -14.77 -27.09
CA ASN A 181 -10.36 -15.91 -26.20
C ASN A 181 -11.39 -15.65 -25.07
N PRO A 182 -12.04 -16.70 -24.54
CA PRO A 182 -12.89 -16.59 -23.34
C PRO A 182 -12.08 -16.02 -22.17
N THR A 183 -12.67 -15.10 -21.41
CA THR A 183 -12.07 -14.63 -20.15
C THR A 183 -12.11 -15.80 -19.16
N GLY A 184 -10.97 -16.24 -18.64
CA GLY A 184 -10.81 -17.51 -17.94
C GLY A 184 -9.45 -17.59 -17.26
N GLU A 185 -9.31 -18.39 -16.22
CA GLU A 185 -7.98 -18.76 -15.70
C GLU A 185 -7.43 -19.92 -16.54
N TYR A 186 -6.55 -19.61 -17.49
CA TYR A 186 -5.87 -20.62 -18.31
C TYR A 186 -4.71 -21.22 -17.53
N LEU A 187 -4.24 -22.41 -17.90
CA LEU A 187 -3.12 -23.05 -17.22
C LEU A 187 -1.88 -23.15 -18.10
N PHE A 188 -0.74 -22.74 -17.56
CA PHE A 188 0.55 -22.95 -18.19
C PHE A 188 0.98 -24.43 -18.11
N ASP A 189 1.52 -24.96 -19.21
CA ASP A 189 2.16 -26.27 -19.26
C ASP A 189 3.67 -26.14 -19.07
N HIS A 190 4.11 -26.22 -17.82
CA HIS A 190 5.53 -26.14 -17.46
C HIS A 190 6.41 -27.24 -18.08
N ARG A 191 5.83 -28.29 -18.65
CA ARG A 191 6.56 -29.36 -19.35
C ARG A 191 7.03 -28.93 -20.75
N ASN A 192 6.65 -27.74 -21.23
CA ASN A 192 7.05 -27.21 -22.54
C ASN A 192 8.58 -26.93 -22.70
N GLY A 193 9.40 -27.26 -21.71
CA GLY A 193 10.85 -27.06 -21.74
C GLY A 193 11.23 -25.60 -21.58
N THR A 194 12.31 -25.16 -22.22
CA THR A 194 12.88 -23.82 -21.97
C THR A 194 12.14 -22.67 -22.66
N GLN A 195 11.21 -22.94 -23.58
CA GLN A 195 10.52 -21.86 -24.31
C GLN A 195 9.57 -21.07 -23.40
N LEU A 196 8.68 -21.77 -22.69
CA LEU A 196 7.79 -21.14 -21.71
C LEU A 196 8.60 -20.46 -20.60
N LEU A 197 9.61 -21.14 -20.04
CA LEU A 197 10.45 -20.58 -18.98
C LEU A 197 11.10 -19.25 -19.42
N ASN A 198 11.70 -19.21 -20.61
CA ASN A 198 12.33 -17.99 -21.11
C ASN A 198 11.30 -16.88 -21.31
N TRP A 199 10.11 -17.19 -21.83
CA TRP A 199 9.06 -16.19 -21.99
C TRP A 199 8.57 -15.66 -20.62
N ILE A 200 8.36 -16.54 -19.64
CA ILE A 200 7.98 -16.11 -18.28
C ILE A 200 9.02 -15.14 -17.74
N ILE A 201 10.31 -15.51 -17.81
CA ILE A 201 11.40 -14.66 -17.31
C ILE A 201 11.46 -13.33 -18.09
N ASP A 202 11.61 -13.39 -19.40
CA ASP A 202 11.96 -12.22 -20.22
C ASP A 202 10.77 -11.28 -20.47
N ASN A 203 9.53 -11.81 -20.49
CA ASN A 203 8.35 -11.07 -20.94
C ASN A 203 7.26 -10.90 -19.88
N HIS A 204 7.28 -11.68 -18.80
CA HIS A 204 6.25 -11.63 -17.75
C HIS A 204 6.81 -11.14 -16.40
N ILE A 205 8.04 -11.53 -16.07
CA ILE A 205 8.70 -11.25 -14.79
C ILE A 205 9.65 -10.04 -14.89
N LEU A 206 10.50 -10.01 -15.92
CA LEU A 206 11.46 -8.93 -16.17
C LEU A 206 10.95 -7.87 -17.16
N SER A 207 9.64 -7.83 -17.41
CA SER A 207 9.02 -6.86 -18.31
C SER A 207 9.08 -5.43 -17.76
N ASP A 208 8.87 -4.46 -18.64
CA ASP A 208 8.74 -3.03 -18.30
C ASP A 208 7.49 -2.72 -17.43
N THR A 209 6.66 -3.72 -17.13
CA THR A 209 5.48 -3.65 -16.24
C THR A 209 5.68 -4.42 -14.94
N ALA A 210 6.87 -4.96 -14.72
CA ALA A 210 7.29 -5.71 -13.53
C ALA A 210 8.73 -5.28 -13.15
N ILE A 211 9.62 -6.23 -12.85
CA ILE A 211 11.00 -5.96 -12.35
C ILE A 211 11.84 -5.14 -13.34
N GLY A 212 11.48 -5.11 -14.63
CA GLY A 212 12.16 -4.25 -15.61
C GLY A 212 11.91 -2.74 -15.38
N HIS A 213 10.88 -2.38 -14.61
CA HIS A 213 10.55 -0.99 -14.30
C HIS A 213 11.25 -0.48 -13.04
N GLU A 214 11.69 0.78 -13.04
CA GLU A 214 12.45 1.37 -11.93
C GLU A 214 11.67 1.51 -10.61
N ASP A 215 10.34 1.62 -10.71
CA ASP A 215 9.45 1.76 -9.56
C ASP A 215 9.06 0.41 -8.91
N VAL A 216 9.46 -0.74 -9.48
CA VAL A 216 9.07 -2.07 -9.00
C VAL A 216 10.29 -2.80 -8.44
N ASP A 217 10.25 -3.08 -7.13
CA ASP A 217 11.34 -3.71 -6.38
C ASP A 217 11.16 -5.23 -6.22
N GLY A 218 9.96 -5.74 -6.49
CA GLY A 218 9.66 -7.14 -6.26
C GLY A 218 8.30 -7.59 -6.75
N MET A 219 7.95 -8.81 -6.38
CA MET A 219 6.79 -9.51 -6.93
C MET A 219 5.98 -10.23 -5.86
N PHE A 220 4.66 -10.15 -6.03
CA PHE A 220 3.73 -11.08 -5.42
C PHE A 220 3.43 -12.19 -6.43
N MET A 221 4.08 -13.35 -6.25
CA MET A 221 3.88 -14.55 -7.07
C MET A 221 2.86 -15.48 -6.41
N ASP A 222 1.61 -15.41 -6.84
CA ASP A 222 0.54 -16.17 -6.22
C ASP A 222 0.32 -17.53 -6.91
N ASP A 223 -0.43 -18.40 -6.22
CA ASP A 223 -0.74 -19.78 -6.58
C ASP A 223 0.46 -20.72 -6.68
N PHE A 224 0.18 -22.02 -6.59
CA PHE A 224 1.17 -23.07 -6.76
C PHE A 224 0.54 -24.34 -7.34
N TRP A 225 1.40 -25.23 -7.84
CA TRP A 225 0.97 -26.59 -8.16
C TRP A 225 1.05 -27.46 -6.93
N CYS A 226 0.01 -28.26 -6.68
CA CYS A 226 -0.03 -29.18 -5.55
C CYS A 226 -0.70 -30.49 -5.97
N SER A 227 -0.29 -31.60 -5.35
CA SER A 227 -0.83 -32.92 -5.70
C SER A 227 -0.61 -33.90 -4.56
N ASP A 228 -1.68 -34.56 -4.11
CA ASP A 228 -1.56 -35.65 -3.14
C ASP A 228 -0.68 -36.78 -3.67
N LEU A 229 -0.66 -37.02 -4.98
CA LEU A 229 0.21 -38.03 -5.60
C LEU A 229 1.69 -37.73 -5.32
N VAL A 230 2.09 -36.46 -5.41
CA VAL A 230 3.45 -36.01 -5.09
C VAL A 230 3.68 -36.03 -3.58
N CYS A 231 2.70 -35.62 -2.78
CA CYS A 231 2.80 -35.62 -1.32
C CYS A 231 2.89 -37.04 -0.73
N GLU A 232 2.25 -38.04 -1.34
CA GLU A 232 2.41 -39.45 -0.97
C GLU A 232 3.84 -39.95 -1.24
N ASP A 233 4.41 -39.57 -2.38
CA ASP A 233 5.77 -39.97 -2.77
C ASP A 233 6.83 -39.28 -1.89
N THR A 234 6.63 -37.99 -1.60
CA THR A 234 7.57 -37.16 -0.82
C THR A 234 6.81 -36.21 0.13
N PRO A 235 6.40 -36.68 1.33
CA PRO A 235 5.57 -35.91 2.26
C PRO A 235 6.21 -34.63 2.82
N THR A 236 7.52 -34.47 2.66
CA THR A 236 8.28 -33.30 3.13
C THR A 236 8.42 -32.22 2.07
N THR A 237 7.76 -32.38 0.92
CA THR A 237 7.77 -31.39 -0.15
C THR A 237 7.01 -30.14 0.29
N PRO A 238 7.54 -28.93 0.08
CA PRO A 238 6.79 -27.70 0.35
C PRO A 238 5.44 -27.73 -0.38
N GLY A 239 4.36 -27.40 0.33
CA GLY A 239 3.00 -27.52 -0.18
C GLY A 239 2.22 -28.74 0.29
N CYS A 240 2.87 -29.69 0.98
CA CYS A 240 2.23 -30.89 1.52
C CYS A 240 1.80 -30.76 3.00
N PRO A 241 0.67 -31.37 3.42
CA PRO A 241 -0.33 -32.04 2.58
C PRO A 241 -1.07 -31.02 1.70
N CYS A 242 -1.60 -31.49 0.57
CA CYS A 242 -2.43 -30.65 -0.27
C CYS A 242 -3.75 -30.38 0.45
N ASN A 243 -3.96 -29.14 0.89
CA ASN A 243 -5.18 -28.75 1.60
C ASN A 243 -6.32 -28.34 0.65
N ASP A 244 -6.06 -28.33 -0.65
CA ASP A 244 -7.03 -28.13 -1.74
C ASP A 244 -7.39 -29.52 -2.30
N PRO A 245 -8.67 -29.89 -2.53
CA PRO A 245 -9.09 -31.21 -3.04
C PRO A 245 -8.62 -31.57 -4.47
N VAL A 246 -7.50 -31.03 -4.95
CA VAL A 246 -7.16 -30.98 -6.37
C VAL A 246 -5.80 -31.62 -6.66
N GLN A 247 -5.75 -32.42 -7.72
CA GLN A 247 -4.51 -32.89 -8.34
C GLN A 247 -4.03 -31.85 -9.37
N GLY A 248 -3.60 -30.67 -8.91
CA GLY A 248 -3.16 -29.62 -9.82
C GLY A 248 -2.98 -28.22 -9.22
N ALA A 249 -3.23 -27.20 -10.04
CA ALA A 249 -3.20 -25.80 -9.66
C ALA A 249 -4.21 -25.49 -8.54
N THR A 250 -3.80 -24.65 -7.59
CA THR A 250 -4.66 -24.15 -6.51
C THR A 250 -5.80 -23.30 -7.03
N GLU A 251 -6.91 -23.29 -6.28
CA GLU A 251 -8.07 -22.43 -6.54
C GLU A 251 -8.68 -22.64 -7.94
N ILE A 252 -8.72 -23.88 -8.41
CA ILE A 252 -9.38 -24.30 -9.66
C ILE A 252 -10.32 -25.48 -9.35
N ASP A 253 -11.30 -25.73 -10.23
CA ASP A 253 -12.21 -26.87 -10.14
C ASP A 253 -11.45 -28.18 -9.86
N ALA A 254 -11.93 -28.94 -8.86
CA ALA A 254 -11.30 -30.17 -8.43
C ALA A 254 -11.23 -31.26 -9.51
N ASN A 255 -12.06 -31.15 -10.55
CA ASN A 255 -12.06 -32.04 -11.71
C ASN A 255 -11.13 -31.58 -12.83
N GLN A 256 -10.30 -30.55 -12.64
CA GLN A 256 -9.40 -30.04 -13.69
C GLN A 256 -8.56 -31.16 -14.32
N GLN A 257 -8.03 -32.10 -13.52
CA GLN A 257 -7.24 -33.23 -14.03
C GLN A 257 -8.04 -34.06 -15.04
N LYS A 258 -9.33 -34.29 -14.77
CA LYS A 258 -10.23 -34.99 -15.68
C LYS A 258 -10.44 -34.18 -16.95
N ASP A 259 -10.69 -32.88 -16.82
CA ASP A 259 -11.01 -32.01 -17.94
C ASP A 259 -9.83 -31.79 -18.90
N ILE A 260 -8.60 -31.80 -18.39
CA ILE A 260 -7.37 -31.78 -19.20
C ILE A 260 -6.90 -33.18 -19.64
N GLY A 261 -7.49 -34.24 -19.08
CA GLY A 261 -7.21 -35.65 -19.42
C GLY A 261 -5.80 -36.14 -19.09
N LEU A 262 -5.11 -35.49 -18.15
CA LEU A 262 -3.75 -35.90 -17.77
C LEU A 262 -3.77 -37.10 -16.82
N SER A 263 -2.90 -38.06 -17.09
CA SER A 263 -2.65 -39.18 -16.18
C SER A 263 -1.90 -38.76 -14.91
N ASP A 264 -1.96 -39.59 -13.87
CA ASP A 264 -1.22 -39.37 -12.62
C ASP A 264 0.30 -39.22 -12.82
N GLU A 265 0.88 -39.85 -13.86
CA GLU A 265 2.30 -39.68 -14.22
C GLU A 265 2.54 -38.28 -14.82
N GLU A 266 1.65 -37.84 -15.71
CA GLU A 266 1.73 -36.53 -16.34
C GLU A 266 1.50 -35.36 -15.38
N ILE A 267 0.66 -35.55 -14.34
CA ILE A 267 0.49 -34.57 -13.25
C ILE A 267 1.78 -34.44 -12.43
N ARG A 268 2.46 -35.55 -12.13
CA ARG A 268 3.79 -35.50 -11.47
C ARG A 268 4.81 -34.77 -12.33
N ASP A 269 4.87 -35.09 -13.62
CA ASP A 269 5.79 -34.44 -14.56
C ASP A 269 5.53 -32.92 -14.64
N LEU A 270 4.27 -32.50 -14.63
CA LEU A 270 3.89 -31.10 -14.62
C LEU A 270 4.33 -30.40 -13.34
N TYR A 271 4.08 -31.02 -12.17
CA TYR A 271 4.52 -30.49 -10.88
C TYR A 271 6.04 -30.32 -10.83
N TYR A 272 6.81 -31.34 -11.19
CA TYR A 272 8.28 -31.26 -11.13
C TYR A 272 8.86 -30.28 -12.15
N ALA A 273 8.22 -30.13 -13.31
CA ALA A 273 8.61 -29.13 -14.29
C ALA A 273 8.32 -27.71 -13.77
N TRP A 274 7.19 -27.48 -13.12
CA TRP A 274 6.89 -26.21 -12.46
C TRP A 274 7.90 -25.91 -11.35
N ASP A 275 8.12 -26.85 -10.43
CA ASP A 275 9.07 -26.70 -9.32
C ASP A 275 10.48 -26.32 -9.82
N SER A 276 10.98 -27.03 -10.84
CA SER A 276 12.26 -26.69 -11.47
C SER A 276 12.27 -25.32 -12.16
N ASN A 277 11.15 -24.89 -12.75
CA ASN A 277 11.04 -23.57 -13.38
C ASN A 277 11.01 -22.44 -12.35
N MET A 278 10.38 -22.68 -11.19
CA MET A 278 10.33 -21.70 -10.09
C MET A 278 11.71 -21.35 -9.56
N GLU A 279 12.63 -22.31 -9.44
CA GLU A 279 14.03 -22.05 -9.07
C GLU A 279 14.67 -21.04 -10.04
N ALA A 280 14.52 -21.26 -11.34
CA ALA A 280 15.08 -20.40 -12.37
C ALA A 280 14.44 -19.01 -12.40
N ILE A 281 13.12 -18.92 -12.19
CA ILE A 281 12.39 -17.65 -12.13
C ILE A 281 12.84 -16.84 -10.92
N GLN A 282 12.90 -17.45 -9.73
CA GLN A 282 13.37 -16.78 -8.52
C GLN A 282 14.81 -16.31 -8.65
N GLN A 283 15.70 -17.13 -9.24
CA GLN A 283 17.07 -16.73 -9.49
C GLN A 283 17.15 -15.54 -10.46
N ALA A 284 16.34 -15.51 -11.52
CA ALA A 284 16.29 -14.40 -12.45
C ALA A 284 15.81 -13.10 -11.80
N ILE A 285 14.84 -13.17 -10.89
CA ILE A 285 14.39 -12.01 -10.08
C ILE A 285 15.56 -11.47 -9.24
N LEU A 286 16.25 -12.35 -8.49
CA LEU A 286 17.39 -11.97 -7.65
C LEU A 286 18.55 -11.38 -8.46
N ASP A 287 18.88 -11.98 -9.62
CA ASP A 287 19.96 -11.52 -10.50
C ASP A 287 19.71 -10.11 -11.07
N ASN A 288 18.44 -9.67 -11.11
CA ASN A 288 18.04 -8.34 -11.54
C ASN A 288 17.72 -7.39 -10.38
N GLY A 289 18.12 -7.75 -9.14
CA GLY A 289 17.93 -6.90 -7.96
C GLY A 289 16.50 -6.86 -7.42
N GLY A 290 15.60 -7.67 -7.98
CA GLY A 290 14.24 -7.83 -7.49
C GLY A 290 14.16 -8.81 -6.31
N TYR A 291 12.98 -8.88 -5.70
CA TYR A 291 12.67 -9.88 -4.67
C TYR A 291 11.26 -10.46 -4.83
N THR A 292 10.98 -11.62 -4.25
CA THR A 292 9.62 -12.19 -4.22
C THR A 292 9.25 -12.64 -2.83
N TRP A 293 7.99 -12.45 -2.47
CA TRP A 293 7.44 -12.79 -1.16
C TRP A 293 7.60 -14.27 -0.78
N SER A 294 7.60 -15.18 -1.75
CA SER A 294 7.75 -16.62 -1.50
C SER A 294 9.13 -16.94 -0.91
N LEU A 295 10.14 -16.11 -1.19
CA LEU A 295 11.46 -16.19 -0.56
C LEU A 295 11.49 -15.61 0.87
N ILE A 296 10.48 -14.83 1.28
CA ILE A 296 10.32 -14.32 2.66
C ILE A 296 9.62 -15.33 3.56
N LYS A 297 8.51 -15.95 3.12
CA LYS A 297 7.79 -16.89 4.00
C LYS A 297 8.59 -18.18 4.27
N GLY A 298 9.47 -18.55 3.35
CA GLY A 298 9.83 -19.96 3.19
C GLY A 298 8.62 -20.69 2.59
N GLN A 299 8.84 -21.67 1.75
CA GLN A 299 7.80 -22.16 0.85
C GLN A 299 6.71 -23.04 1.47
N ASP A 300 6.51 -22.96 2.78
CA ASP A 300 5.34 -23.56 3.41
C ASP A 300 4.11 -22.78 2.91
N ASN A 301 3.41 -23.33 1.92
CA ASN A 301 2.13 -22.89 1.32
C ASN A 301 1.92 -21.38 1.14
N ALA A 302 1.53 -20.94 -0.06
CA ALA A 302 1.17 -19.55 -0.31
C ALA A 302 0.15 -18.98 0.73
N ASN A 303 -0.75 -19.85 1.20
CA ASN A 303 -1.76 -19.58 2.23
C ASN A 303 -1.35 -19.86 3.69
N ALA A 304 -0.12 -20.27 3.96
CA ALA A 304 0.35 -20.35 5.35
C ALA A 304 0.56 -18.93 5.85
N SER A 305 -0.35 -18.49 6.72
CA SER A 305 -0.03 -17.49 7.73
C SER A 305 1.32 -17.84 8.34
N PRO A 306 2.18 -16.90 8.71
CA PRO A 306 3.07 -17.17 9.84
C PRO A 306 2.23 -17.74 10.98
N ASP A 307 2.66 -18.86 11.55
CA ASP A 307 1.94 -19.59 12.59
C ASP A 307 1.32 -18.59 13.56
N GLN A 308 -0.01 -18.51 13.59
CA GLN A 308 -0.70 -17.54 14.45
C GLN A 308 -0.22 -17.76 15.88
N LEU A 309 0.22 -16.68 16.52
CA LEU A 309 0.70 -16.75 17.87
C LEU A 309 -0.50 -17.02 18.78
N THR A 310 -0.40 -18.09 19.56
CA THR A 310 -1.39 -18.44 20.57
C THR A 310 -0.68 -18.61 21.89
N GLN A 311 -1.43 -18.51 22.98
CA GLN A 311 -0.90 -18.85 24.30
C GLN A 311 -0.27 -20.26 24.34
N ASP A 312 -0.85 -21.21 23.58
CA ASP A 312 -0.40 -22.60 23.54
C ASP A 312 0.96 -22.78 22.82
N ASN A 313 1.26 -21.99 21.79
CA ASN A 313 2.51 -22.10 21.03
C ASN A 313 3.58 -21.06 21.41
N CYS A 314 3.21 -19.97 22.10
CA CYS A 314 4.07 -18.84 22.42
C CYS A 314 5.45 -19.22 22.99
N ALA A 315 5.48 -20.04 24.05
CA ALA A 315 6.74 -20.38 24.71
C ALA A 315 7.64 -21.29 23.87
N ALA A 316 7.04 -22.18 23.06
CA ALA A 316 7.81 -23.06 22.17
C ALA A 316 8.44 -22.24 21.03
N SER A 317 7.65 -21.37 20.40
CA SER A 317 8.13 -20.51 19.30
C SER A 317 9.21 -19.54 19.77
N LEU A 318 9.06 -18.90 20.93
CA LEU A 318 10.09 -18.00 21.45
C LEU A 318 11.36 -18.73 21.87
N ARG A 319 11.29 -19.92 22.46
CA ARG A 319 12.50 -20.72 22.74
C ARG A 319 13.28 -21.06 21.47
N GLU A 320 12.59 -21.30 20.37
CA GLU A 320 13.23 -21.51 19.07
C GLU A 320 13.81 -20.21 18.51
N ALA A 321 13.06 -19.11 18.56
CA ALA A 321 13.47 -17.81 18.02
C ALA A 321 14.63 -17.17 18.80
N CYS A 322 14.67 -17.33 20.12
CA CYS A 322 15.70 -16.81 21.03
C CYS A 322 17.04 -17.58 20.96
N SER A 323 17.37 -18.15 19.80
CA SER A 323 18.63 -18.83 19.53
C SER A 323 19.33 -18.19 18.34
N SER A 324 20.60 -17.81 18.52
CA SER A 324 21.40 -17.17 17.46
C SER A 324 21.59 -18.00 16.19
N THR A 325 21.37 -19.32 16.26
CA THR A 325 21.46 -20.23 15.10
C THR A 325 20.08 -20.61 14.54
N SER A 326 19.02 -19.98 15.04
CA SER A 326 17.65 -20.22 14.61
C SER A 326 17.43 -19.66 13.20
N GLN A 327 16.59 -20.33 12.42
CA GLN A 327 16.17 -19.82 11.11
C GLN A 327 15.42 -18.49 11.21
N TRP A 328 14.82 -18.20 12.38
CA TRP A 328 14.20 -16.90 12.70
C TRP A 328 15.22 -15.75 12.72
N GLN A 329 16.49 -16.06 13.01
CA GLN A 329 17.58 -15.08 13.08
C GLN A 329 18.36 -15.00 11.77
N THR A 330 18.37 -16.05 10.95
CA THR A 330 19.24 -16.15 9.76
C THR A 330 18.54 -16.00 8.42
N ASN A 331 17.22 -16.13 8.37
CA ASN A 331 16.44 -16.10 7.13
C ASN A 331 15.55 -14.85 7.08
N ALA A 332 15.17 -14.45 5.87
CA ALA A 332 14.04 -13.57 5.67
C ALA A 332 12.78 -14.21 6.30
N LYS A 333 12.00 -13.44 7.06
CA LYS A 333 10.77 -13.90 7.73
C LYS A 333 9.66 -12.86 7.67
N LEU A 334 8.44 -13.29 7.40
CA LEU A 334 7.23 -12.47 7.52
C LEU A 334 6.47 -12.94 8.76
N PHE A 335 6.06 -12.01 9.61
CA PHE A 335 5.28 -12.24 10.82
C PHE A 335 3.87 -11.70 10.60
N GLY A 336 2.87 -12.37 11.16
CA GLY A 336 1.47 -12.02 11.00
C GLY A 336 0.93 -11.53 12.32
N LEU A 337 -0.24 -10.91 12.25
CA LEU A 337 -0.97 -10.49 13.43
C LEU A 337 -2.05 -11.53 13.72
N THR A 338 -2.24 -11.83 15.00
CA THR A 338 -3.28 -12.74 15.44
C THR A 338 -4.63 -12.04 15.27
N VAL A 339 -5.68 -12.81 14.96
CA VAL A 339 -7.06 -12.31 14.93
C VAL A 339 -7.97 -13.32 15.61
N GLU A 340 -8.59 -12.96 16.74
CA GLU A 340 -9.69 -13.73 17.31
C GLU A 340 -11.00 -12.94 17.31
N ASP A 341 -12.09 -13.64 17.00
CA ASP A 341 -13.43 -13.07 16.75
C ASP A 341 -14.09 -12.36 17.96
N ASN A 342 -13.58 -12.44 19.20
CA ASN A 342 -14.37 -12.05 20.39
C ASN A 342 -13.64 -11.48 21.64
N GLU A 343 -12.33 -11.23 21.64
CA GLU A 343 -11.61 -10.73 22.85
C GLU A 343 -10.75 -9.47 22.58
N PRO A 344 -10.77 -8.43 23.44
CA PRO A 344 -10.05 -7.19 23.18
C PRO A 344 -8.62 -7.19 23.74
N SER A 345 -7.65 -7.59 22.90
CA SER A 345 -6.32 -7.01 22.61
C SER A 345 -5.29 -8.10 22.28
N GLN A 346 -4.86 -8.19 21.01
CA GLN A 346 -3.75 -9.06 20.54
C GLN A 346 -2.57 -8.26 19.97
N LEU A 347 -2.80 -7.04 19.50
CA LEU A 347 -1.77 -6.26 18.78
C LEU A 347 -0.51 -6.01 19.64
N GLU A 348 -0.65 -5.72 20.93
CA GLU A 348 0.51 -5.52 21.79
C GLU A 348 1.31 -6.81 21.99
N GLN A 349 0.63 -7.95 22.11
CA GLN A 349 1.24 -9.27 22.21
C GLN A 349 1.94 -9.66 20.91
N ASP A 350 1.32 -9.42 19.76
CA ASP A 350 1.89 -9.71 18.45
C ASP A 350 3.12 -8.84 18.17
N VAL A 351 3.05 -7.54 18.50
CA VAL A 351 4.18 -6.64 18.37
C VAL A 351 5.29 -7.02 19.37
N ALA A 352 4.96 -7.38 20.61
CA ALA A 352 5.94 -7.89 21.57
C ALA A 352 6.61 -9.16 21.05
N TYR A 353 5.84 -10.11 20.54
CA TYR A 353 6.35 -11.34 19.94
C TYR A 353 7.26 -11.06 18.75
N PHE A 354 6.84 -10.20 17.81
CA PHE A 354 7.65 -9.77 16.68
C PHE A 354 8.99 -9.19 17.16
N LEU A 355 8.96 -8.23 18.09
CA LEU A 355 10.17 -7.59 18.62
C LEU A 355 11.07 -8.58 19.39
N LEU A 356 10.51 -9.57 20.08
CA LEU A 356 11.28 -10.62 20.74
C LEU A 356 11.93 -11.55 19.70
N ALA A 357 11.14 -12.08 18.77
CA ALA A 357 11.52 -13.16 17.87
C ALA A 357 12.30 -12.70 16.64
N ARG A 358 12.15 -11.45 16.18
CA ARG A 358 12.71 -11.00 14.90
C ARG A 358 14.23 -11.09 14.82
N GLY A 359 14.71 -11.62 13.69
CA GLY A 359 16.08 -11.44 13.22
C GLY A 359 16.28 -10.11 12.48
N ASP A 360 17.44 -9.98 11.82
CA ASP A 360 17.80 -8.78 11.07
C ASP A 360 16.94 -8.59 9.81
N PHE A 361 16.41 -9.69 9.22
CA PHE A 361 15.58 -9.67 8.02
C PHE A 361 14.17 -10.19 8.33
N ALA A 362 13.42 -9.39 9.08
CA ALA A 362 12.08 -9.72 9.51
C ALA A 362 11.11 -8.58 9.22
N TRP A 363 9.95 -8.92 8.68
CA TRP A 363 8.87 -7.98 8.40
C TRP A 363 7.59 -8.38 9.11
N LEU A 364 6.76 -7.39 9.39
CA LEU A 364 5.40 -7.59 9.85
C LEU A 364 4.44 -7.52 8.66
N GLY A 365 3.42 -8.35 8.62
CA GLY A 365 2.34 -8.28 7.64
C GLY A 365 1.19 -7.43 8.17
N TRP A 366 0.61 -6.59 7.30
CA TRP A 366 -0.57 -5.79 7.59
C TRP A 366 -1.64 -5.96 6.50
N GLY A 367 -2.92 -6.00 6.90
CA GLY A 367 -4.02 -6.28 5.99
C GLY A 367 -4.00 -7.75 5.54
N VAL A 368 -4.11 -8.00 4.23
CA VAL A 368 -4.08 -9.38 3.70
C VAL A 368 -2.77 -10.10 4.08
N TRP A 369 -1.63 -9.40 4.07
CA TRP A 369 -0.33 -10.01 4.45
C TRP A 369 -0.20 -10.33 5.94
N GLY A 370 -0.92 -9.62 6.79
CA GLY A 370 -0.96 -9.91 8.23
C GLY A 370 -1.94 -11.01 8.59
N MET A 371 -2.70 -11.52 7.62
CA MET A 371 -3.91 -12.31 7.83
C MET A 371 -4.83 -11.71 8.87
N THR A 372 -4.97 -10.37 8.86
CA THR A 372 -5.96 -9.65 9.68
C THR A 372 -7.40 -9.83 9.16
N TRP A 373 -7.66 -10.96 8.50
CA TRP A 373 -8.92 -11.44 7.98
C TRP A 373 -9.36 -12.56 8.96
N PRO A 374 -10.14 -12.25 10.02
CA PRO A 374 -11.34 -11.43 9.93
C PRO A 374 -11.40 -10.33 11.01
N PHE A 375 -11.17 -9.07 10.63
CA PHE A 375 -11.92 -7.99 11.28
C PHE A 375 -13.37 -8.04 10.77
N ASN A 376 -14.15 -9.00 11.29
CA ASN A 376 -15.60 -8.98 11.17
C ASN A 376 -16.13 -7.86 12.10
N PRO A 377 -17.20 -7.17 11.73
CA PRO A 377 -18.45 -7.87 11.89
C PRO A 377 -19.14 -7.98 10.54
N GLU A 378 -19.92 -9.04 10.45
CA GLU A 378 -20.59 -9.55 9.28
C GLU A 378 -21.00 -8.56 8.17
N PRO A 379 -21.05 -9.06 6.92
CA PRO A 379 -20.98 -10.49 6.57
C PRO A 379 -19.60 -10.99 6.17
N ALA A 380 -19.23 -12.14 6.73
CA ALA A 380 -18.26 -13.06 6.16
C ALA A 380 -18.67 -13.36 4.70
N HIS A 381 -17.70 -13.32 3.79
CA HIS A 381 -17.84 -13.22 2.33
C HIS A 381 -17.99 -11.78 1.81
N GLY A 382 -16.87 -11.08 1.65
CA GLY A 382 -16.70 -10.08 0.58
C GLY A 382 -17.63 -8.85 0.54
N GLU A 383 -18.59 -8.69 1.46
CA GLU A 383 -19.59 -7.61 1.38
C GLU A 383 -19.16 -6.33 2.16
N LEU A 384 -18.17 -5.63 1.57
CA LEU A 384 -17.90 -4.16 1.56
C LEU A 384 -17.59 -3.36 2.86
N PRO A 385 -16.64 -2.40 2.79
CA PRO A 385 -15.30 -2.51 2.22
C PRO A 385 -14.24 -2.16 3.30
N PRO A 386 -12.93 -2.43 3.07
CA PRO A 386 -11.91 -1.58 3.69
C PRO A 386 -12.29 -0.14 3.36
N LEU A 387 -12.06 0.82 4.27
CA LEU A 387 -12.35 2.24 3.99
C LEU A 387 -11.89 2.58 2.55
N PRO A 388 -12.54 3.50 1.82
CA PRO A 388 -12.12 3.87 0.46
C PRO A 388 -10.61 4.11 0.33
N ASP A 389 -9.97 4.49 1.45
CA ASP A 389 -8.57 4.84 1.58
C ASP A 389 -7.70 3.71 2.21
N GLY A 390 -8.21 2.48 2.39
CA GLY A 390 -7.50 1.35 3.01
C GLY A 390 -7.57 1.31 4.55
N VAL A 391 -7.02 0.26 5.18
CA VAL A 391 -7.06 0.10 6.65
C VAL A 391 -5.94 0.94 7.30
N PRO A 392 -6.24 1.86 8.26
CA PRO A 392 -5.26 2.68 8.97
C PRO A 392 -4.23 1.83 9.72
N MET A 393 -2.98 2.28 9.77
CA MET A 393 -1.90 1.59 10.44
C MET A 393 -2.01 1.97 11.92
N PRO A 394 -1.99 0.99 12.84
CA PRO A 394 -1.99 1.29 14.26
C PRO A 394 -0.74 2.10 14.62
N GLU A 395 -0.91 3.09 15.49
CA GLU A 395 0.18 3.93 15.99
C GLU A 395 1.35 3.09 16.54
N MET A 396 1.06 1.93 17.16
CA MET A 396 2.08 1.02 17.69
C MET A 396 3.01 0.44 16.62
N ILE A 397 2.51 0.26 15.38
CA ILE A 397 3.30 -0.19 14.22
C ILE A 397 3.99 1.01 13.54
N ASP A 398 3.58 2.25 13.83
CA ASP A 398 4.21 3.48 13.34
C ASP A 398 5.31 4.03 14.30
N ARG A 399 6.03 3.12 14.98
CA ARG A 399 7.07 3.46 15.97
C ARG A 399 8.44 2.96 15.55
N ASP A 400 9.47 3.70 15.94
CA ASP A 400 10.86 3.27 15.93
C ASP A 400 11.24 2.78 17.33
N PHE A 401 11.48 1.48 17.44
CA PHE A 401 11.95 0.85 18.68
C PHE A 401 13.48 0.94 18.82
N GLY A 402 14.16 1.42 17.77
CA GLY A 402 15.61 1.52 17.63
C GLY A 402 16.29 0.15 17.60
N ALA A 403 17.60 0.07 17.85
CA ALA A 403 18.32 -1.19 17.69
C ALA A 403 18.08 -2.17 18.86
N PRO A 404 17.92 -3.49 18.58
CA PRO A 404 17.89 -4.51 19.62
C PRO A 404 19.28 -4.72 20.24
N GLN A 405 19.31 -4.99 21.54
CA GLN A 405 20.53 -5.30 22.28
C GLN A 405 20.68 -6.82 22.43
N GLY A 406 21.04 -7.49 21.33
CA GLY A 406 21.17 -8.94 21.28
C GLY A 406 19.88 -9.66 20.90
N ILE A 407 19.83 -10.97 21.15
CA ILE A 407 18.63 -11.81 20.96
C ILE A 407 17.81 -11.86 22.25
N CYS A 408 16.54 -12.25 22.17
CA CYS A 408 15.71 -12.45 23.35
C CYS A 408 16.25 -13.54 24.28
N GLU A 409 15.86 -13.49 25.55
CA GLU A 409 16.17 -14.49 26.57
C GLU A 409 14.93 -14.87 27.38
N GLU A 410 14.87 -16.13 27.81
CA GLU A 410 13.84 -16.61 28.73
C GLU A 410 14.30 -16.31 30.18
N VAL A 411 13.69 -15.29 30.80
CA VAL A 411 14.08 -14.80 32.13
C VAL A 411 13.44 -15.59 33.27
N GLU A 412 12.25 -16.14 33.02
CA GLU A 412 11.52 -17.09 33.86
C GLU A 412 10.81 -18.11 32.94
N ASP A 413 10.39 -19.26 33.46
CA ASP A 413 9.72 -20.29 32.63
C ASP A 413 8.48 -19.71 31.94
N GLY A 414 8.54 -19.59 30.61
CA GLY A 414 7.50 -19.00 29.78
C GLY A 414 7.51 -17.47 29.69
N VAL A 415 8.49 -16.77 30.28
CA VAL A 415 8.61 -15.30 30.22
C VAL A 415 9.86 -14.91 29.44
N PHE A 416 9.68 -14.17 28.35
CA PHE A 416 10.74 -13.79 27.44
C PHE A 416 10.96 -12.29 27.41
N ARG A 417 12.22 -11.88 27.36
CA ARG A 417 12.63 -10.47 27.35
C ARG A 417 13.64 -10.18 26.27
N ARG A 418 13.59 -8.99 25.69
CA ARG A 418 14.66 -8.42 24.87
C ARG A 418 14.80 -6.93 25.15
N GLU A 419 16.04 -6.49 25.29
CA GLU A 419 16.35 -5.07 25.45
C GLU A 419 16.47 -4.40 24.08
N TRP A 420 15.90 -3.20 23.97
CA TRP A 420 15.97 -2.32 22.80
C TRP A 420 16.50 -0.96 23.22
N SER A 421 16.97 -0.14 22.28
CA SER A 421 17.41 1.23 22.64
C SER A 421 16.27 2.12 23.15
N SER A 422 15.02 1.82 22.77
CA SER A 422 13.81 2.53 23.23
C SER A 422 13.28 2.02 24.58
N GLY A 423 13.69 0.83 25.02
CA GLY A 423 13.22 0.22 26.27
C GLY A 423 13.22 -1.29 26.23
N THR A 424 12.56 -1.90 27.21
CA THR A 424 12.48 -3.35 27.36
C THR A 424 11.19 -3.87 26.74
N VAL A 425 11.28 -4.95 25.97
CA VAL A 425 10.13 -5.72 25.48
C VAL A 425 10.04 -7.01 26.26
N GLU A 426 8.84 -7.37 26.72
CA GLU A 426 8.57 -8.61 27.46
C GLU A 426 7.26 -9.27 26.98
N LEU A 427 7.21 -10.60 27.01
CA LEU A 427 6.00 -11.39 26.78
C LEU A 427 5.96 -12.57 27.75
N ASP A 428 4.94 -12.61 28.60
CA ASP A 428 4.63 -13.75 29.46
C ASP A 428 3.68 -14.68 28.72
N CYS A 429 4.18 -15.81 28.22
CA CYS A 429 3.38 -16.81 27.53
C CYS A 429 2.42 -17.58 28.46
N ASN A 430 2.59 -17.50 29.78
CA ASN A 430 1.68 -18.15 30.73
C ASN A 430 0.38 -17.36 30.91
N SER A 431 0.45 -16.03 30.86
CA SER A 431 -0.72 -15.13 30.92
C SER A 431 -1.12 -14.60 29.54
N PHE A 432 -0.25 -14.75 28.54
CA PHE A 432 -0.36 -14.13 27.22
C PHE A 432 -0.39 -12.60 27.27
N GLU A 433 0.40 -12.02 28.19
CA GLU A 433 0.51 -10.57 28.37
C GLU A 433 1.85 -10.07 27.83
N GLY A 434 1.78 -9.20 26.81
CA GLY A 434 2.93 -8.52 26.23
C GLY A 434 3.09 -7.11 26.79
N SER A 435 4.33 -6.61 26.78
CA SER A 435 4.65 -5.22 27.08
C SER A 435 5.69 -4.71 26.09
N VAL A 436 5.36 -3.60 25.43
CA VAL A 436 6.27 -2.89 24.51
C VAL A 436 6.50 -1.47 25.02
N PRO A 437 7.71 -0.89 24.86
CA PRO A 437 7.93 0.50 25.23
C PRO A 437 7.14 1.44 24.29
N GLU A 438 6.90 2.68 24.72
CA GLU A 438 6.18 3.67 23.90
C GLU A 438 6.90 4.03 22.59
N GLY A 439 8.17 3.61 22.41
CA GLY A 439 8.96 3.87 21.20
C GLY A 439 9.26 5.36 20.99
N ALA A 440 10.10 5.69 20.01
CA ALA A 440 10.10 7.02 19.41
C ALA A 440 9.14 7.01 18.22
N LEU A 441 8.45 8.11 17.96
CA LEU A 441 7.77 8.28 16.68
C LEU A 441 8.85 8.68 15.62
N PHE A 442 8.61 8.35 14.34
CA PHE A 442 9.50 8.60 13.17
C PHE A 442 10.07 10.03 13.01
N GLU A 443 11.30 10.28 13.47
CA GLU A 443 12.10 11.46 13.03
C GLU A 443 13.10 11.15 11.89
N ASN A 444 13.49 9.88 11.66
CA ASN A 444 14.74 9.55 10.95
C ASN A 444 14.63 9.21 9.44
N ASP A 445 13.45 8.91 8.89
CA ASP A 445 13.27 8.57 7.46
C ASP A 445 12.53 9.65 6.65
N LEU A 446 12.29 10.81 7.27
CA LEU A 446 11.71 11.95 6.56
C LEU A 446 12.79 12.60 5.67
N PRO A 447 12.45 12.98 4.41
CA PRO A 447 13.39 13.68 3.55
C PRO A 447 13.99 14.88 4.29
N GLU A 448 15.31 15.06 4.28
CA GLU A 448 15.95 16.17 5.01
C GLU A 448 15.37 17.54 4.60
N THR A 449 14.87 17.65 3.36
CA THR A 449 14.18 18.82 2.83
C THR A 449 12.94 18.40 2.03
N VAL A 450 11.84 19.11 2.26
CA VAL A 450 10.59 19.05 1.49
C VAL A 450 10.23 20.46 1.06
N ASP A 451 9.92 20.66 -0.22
CA ASP A 451 9.42 21.95 -0.72
C ASP A 451 8.39 21.73 -1.84
N TRP A 452 7.12 21.81 -1.48
CA TRP A 452 6.01 21.64 -2.41
C TRP A 452 5.89 22.76 -3.45
N SER A 453 6.45 23.94 -3.16
CA SER A 453 6.46 25.05 -4.14
C SER A 453 7.33 24.76 -5.36
N LEU A 454 8.28 23.83 -5.24
CA LEU A 454 9.11 23.37 -6.35
C LEU A 454 8.47 22.20 -7.14
N LYS A 455 7.41 21.60 -6.60
CA LYS A 455 6.72 20.42 -7.17
C LYS A 455 5.48 20.79 -8.00
N GLY A 456 5.25 22.08 -8.26
CA GLY A 456 4.06 22.55 -8.99
C GLY A 456 2.74 22.35 -8.22
N ALA A 457 2.80 22.05 -6.93
CA ALA A 457 1.64 21.76 -6.09
C ALA A 457 1.17 22.96 -5.25
N VAL A 458 1.76 24.15 -5.43
CA VAL A 458 1.44 25.34 -4.62
C VAL A 458 1.10 26.49 -5.55
N SER A 459 -0.10 27.05 -5.39
CA SER A 459 -0.60 28.20 -6.15
C SER A 459 0.19 29.49 -5.88
N PRO A 460 0.10 30.50 -6.76
CA PRO A 460 0.69 31.82 -6.56
C PRO A 460 0.34 32.46 -5.21
N ILE A 461 1.14 33.45 -4.81
CA ILE A 461 0.94 34.19 -3.55
C ILE A 461 -0.38 34.97 -3.58
N GLY A 462 -1.19 34.79 -2.54
CA GLY A 462 -2.40 35.56 -2.32
C GLY A 462 -2.11 36.92 -1.68
N ASP A 463 -3.12 37.79 -1.66
CA ASP A 463 -3.06 39.08 -0.97
C ASP A 463 -4.37 39.32 -0.19
N GLU A 464 -4.31 39.19 1.13
CA GLU A 464 -5.43 39.41 2.05
C GLU A 464 -5.63 40.89 2.43
N ALA A 465 -4.83 41.84 1.90
CA ALA A 465 -4.90 43.25 2.31
C ALA A 465 -6.31 43.87 2.21
N ALA A 466 -7.16 43.31 1.35
CA ALA A 466 -8.57 43.64 1.21
C ALA A 466 -9.45 43.27 2.43
N CYS A 467 -9.05 42.27 3.23
CA CYS A 467 -9.76 41.78 4.41
C CYS A 467 -8.79 41.02 5.34
N GLY A 468 -8.21 41.74 6.31
CA GLY A 468 -7.18 41.21 7.25
C GLY A 468 -7.68 40.19 8.29
N GLY A 469 -8.80 39.54 8.04
CA GLY A 469 -9.30 38.37 8.78
C GLY A 469 -9.55 37.18 7.87
N ALA A 470 -8.99 37.19 6.65
CA ALA A 470 -9.21 36.15 5.63
C ALA A 470 -8.13 35.07 5.61
N CYS A 471 -7.04 35.22 6.38
CA CYS A 471 -5.92 34.29 6.43
C CYS A 471 -6.28 32.81 6.57
N TRP A 472 -7.25 32.47 7.43
CA TRP A 472 -7.76 31.10 7.58
C TRP A 472 -8.35 30.54 6.27
N ALA A 473 -9.01 31.38 5.48
CA ALA A 473 -9.61 30.99 4.21
C ALA A 473 -8.53 30.84 3.12
N PHE A 474 -7.51 31.71 3.09
CA PHE A 474 -6.37 31.55 2.18
C PHE A 474 -5.57 30.28 2.47
N ALA A 475 -5.29 30.00 3.74
CA ALA A 475 -4.62 28.78 4.18
C ALA A 475 -5.42 27.52 3.78
N ALA A 476 -6.72 27.50 4.05
CA ALA A 476 -7.58 26.37 3.72
C ALA A 476 -7.75 26.16 2.20
N SER A 477 -8.08 27.21 1.44
CA SER A 477 -8.22 27.11 -0.02
C SER A 477 -6.92 26.65 -0.69
N SER A 478 -5.77 27.22 -0.29
CA SER A 478 -4.47 26.78 -0.84
C SER A 478 -4.11 25.33 -0.47
N ALA A 479 -4.53 24.85 0.71
CA ALA A 479 -4.34 23.44 1.08
C ALA A 479 -5.19 22.50 0.21
N VAL A 480 -6.44 22.87 -0.12
CA VAL A 480 -7.31 22.10 -1.02
C VAL A 480 -6.76 22.09 -2.46
N GLU A 481 -6.28 23.24 -2.95
CA GLU A 481 -5.61 23.35 -4.26
C GLU A 481 -4.42 22.38 -4.36
N SER A 482 -3.58 22.38 -3.33
CA SER A 482 -2.39 21.54 -3.27
C SER A 482 -2.77 20.06 -3.24
N ALA A 483 -3.70 19.70 -2.36
CA ALA A 483 -4.17 18.32 -2.22
C ALA A 483 -4.82 17.79 -3.51
N ARG A 484 -5.54 18.64 -4.26
CA ARG A 484 -6.09 18.26 -5.56
C ARG A 484 -5.00 17.87 -6.56
N VAL A 485 -3.94 18.66 -6.68
CA VAL A 485 -2.83 18.36 -7.60
C VAL A 485 -2.06 17.11 -7.16
N ILE A 486 -1.90 16.90 -5.85
CA ILE A 486 -1.12 15.77 -5.32
C ILE A 486 -1.89 14.45 -5.44
N PHE A 487 -3.20 14.44 -5.20
CA PHE A 487 -3.98 13.20 -5.05
C PHE A 487 -4.89 12.87 -6.24
N GLN A 488 -4.98 13.74 -7.25
CA GLN A 488 -5.80 13.49 -8.43
C GLN A 488 -4.97 13.58 -9.70
N GLU A 489 -4.76 12.42 -10.31
CA GLU A 489 -3.98 12.29 -11.53
C GLU A 489 -4.50 13.19 -12.66
N GLY A 490 -3.57 13.80 -13.41
CA GLY A 490 -3.90 14.69 -14.53
C GLY A 490 -4.54 16.02 -14.13
N SER A 491 -4.63 16.35 -12.83
CA SER A 491 -5.20 17.62 -12.38
C SER A 491 -4.21 18.78 -12.54
N ASP A 492 -4.63 19.78 -13.31
CA ASP A 492 -3.92 21.07 -13.36
C ASP A 492 -4.06 21.84 -12.05
N LEU A 493 -3.05 22.62 -11.66
CA LEU A 493 -3.14 23.55 -10.53
C LEU A 493 -4.12 24.70 -10.88
N ILE A 494 -5.26 24.73 -10.19
CA ILE A 494 -6.32 25.74 -10.36
C ILE A 494 -6.50 26.47 -9.04
N GLU A 495 -6.41 27.80 -9.05
CA GLU A 495 -6.72 28.63 -7.89
C GLU A 495 -8.23 28.58 -7.57
N LEU A 496 -8.55 28.29 -6.31
CA LEU A 496 -9.90 28.18 -5.77
C LEU A 496 -10.35 29.50 -5.14
N SER A 497 -11.66 29.69 -5.05
CA SER A 497 -12.24 30.92 -4.52
C SER A 497 -12.12 30.98 -3.00
N THR A 498 -11.10 31.70 -2.52
CA THR A 498 -11.03 32.12 -1.12
C THR A 498 -12.24 32.98 -0.72
N GLN A 499 -12.76 33.78 -1.65
CA GLN A 499 -13.94 34.62 -1.43
C GLN A 499 -15.18 33.80 -1.05
N GLN A 500 -15.37 32.64 -1.67
CA GLN A 500 -16.45 31.72 -1.34
C GLN A 500 -16.36 31.30 0.14
N LEU A 501 -15.18 30.92 0.63
CA LEU A 501 -14.99 30.57 2.05
C LEU A 501 -15.33 31.74 2.97
N VAL A 502 -14.76 32.93 2.68
CA VAL A 502 -14.99 34.15 3.46
C VAL A 502 -16.48 34.47 3.58
N ASN A 503 -17.27 34.27 2.52
CA ASN A 503 -18.69 34.64 2.51
C ASN A 503 -19.62 33.54 3.03
N CYS A 504 -19.25 32.27 2.88
CA CYS A 504 -20.18 31.15 3.04
C CYS A 504 -19.98 30.32 4.32
N VAL A 505 -18.79 30.35 4.95
CA VAL A 505 -18.53 29.53 6.16
C VAL A 505 -19.29 30.08 7.38
N TYR A 506 -19.33 31.41 7.54
CA TYR A 506 -20.07 32.07 8.63
C TYR A 506 -21.18 32.98 8.08
N PRO A 507 -22.27 32.42 7.56
CA PRO A 507 -23.32 33.21 6.94
C PRO A 507 -23.89 34.24 7.92
N GLY A 508 -23.97 35.50 7.49
CA GLY A 508 -24.49 36.61 8.30
C GLY A 508 -23.49 37.25 9.27
N TYR A 509 -22.23 36.80 9.31
CA TYR A 509 -21.14 37.47 10.01
C TYR A 509 -20.20 38.16 9.01
N ASP A 510 -19.49 39.18 9.49
CA ASP A 510 -18.36 39.76 8.76
C ASP A 510 -17.09 38.96 9.13
N SER A 511 -16.67 38.09 8.21
CA SER A 511 -15.50 37.22 8.38
C SER A 511 -14.19 38.02 8.46
N CYS A 512 -14.14 39.26 7.97
CA CYS A 512 -12.95 40.11 8.08
C CYS A 512 -12.74 40.67 9.48
N GLU A 513 -13.83 40.97 10.19
CA GLU A 513 -13.73 41.41 11.59
C GLU A 513 -13.63 40.23 12.56
N ARG A 514 -14.25 39.11 12.21
CA ARG A 514 -14.32 37.91 13.06
C ARG A 514 -13.07 37.03 12.97
N GLY A 515 -12.48 36.92 11.79
CA GLY A 515 -11.61 35.81 11.44
C GLY A 515 -12.38 34.49 11.28
N GLY A 516 -11.65 33.38 11.29
CA GLY A 516 -12.22 32.05 11.08
C GLY A 516 -11.23 30.93 11.40
N ASP A 517 -11.65 29.71 11.10
CA ASP A 517 -10.96 28.46 11.44
C ASP A 517 -10.79 27.59 10.18
N MET A 518 -9.57 27.07 9.95
CA MET A 518 -9.27 26.28 8.76
C MET A 518 -10.03 24.95 8.74
N GLY A 519 -10.24 24.32 9.89
CA GLY A 519 -11.05 23.10 10.01
C GLY A 519 -12.50 23.33 9.59
N GLN A 520 -13.11 24.43 10.04
CA GLN A 520 -14.47 24.82 9.65
C GLN A 520 -14.56 25.19 8.16
N ALA A 521 -13.49 25.72 7.58
CA ALA A 521 -13.39 25.90 6.14
C ALA A 521 -13.47 24.55 5.40
N PHE A 522 -12.68 23.55 5.81
CA PHE A 522 -12.70 22.22 5.20
C PHE A 522 -14.06 21.51 5.37
N ASP A 523 -14.71 21.65 6.53
CA ASP A 523 -16.08 21.15 6.75
C ASP A 523 -17.08 21.78 5.78
N TYR A 524 -16.96 23.09 5.52
CA TYR A 524 -17.77 23.75 4.50
C TYR A 524 -17.47 23.20 3.10
N VAL A 525 -16.20 23.05 2.71
CA VAL A 525 -15.83 22.49 1.40
C VAL A 525 -16.46 21.11 1.20
N LYS A 526 -16.39 20.25 2.22
CA LYS A 526 -17.05 18.94 2.23
C LYS A 526 -18.57 19.07 2.02
N GLY A 527 -19.22 19.92 2.82
CA GLY A 527 -20.67 20.09 2.76
C GLY A 527 -21.17 20.73 1.47
N ASN A 528 -20.35 21.58 0.84
CA ASN A 528 -20.67 22.28 -0.41
C ASN A 528 -20.39 21.43 -1.66
N GLY A 529 -19.64 20.32 -1.52
CA GLY A 529 -19.20 19.50 -2.65
C GLY A 529 -18.02 20.09 -3.42
N GLY A 530 -17.18 20.89 -2.75
CA GLY A 530 -16.00 21.54 -3.32
C GLY A 530 -16.07 23.07 -3.31
N LEU A 531 -15.03 23.69 -3.88
CA LEU A 531 -14.91 25.13 -4.07
C LEU A 531 -14.95 25.47 -5.56
N CYS A 532 -15.54 26.61 -5.90
CA CYS A 532 -15.43 27.14 -7.25
C CYS A 532 -14.06 27.79 -7.49
N SER A 533 -13.76 28.12 -8.74
CA SER A 533 -12.48 28.72 -9.10
C SER A 533 -12.41 30.20 -8.70
N LYS A 534 -11.19 30.69 -8.42
CA LYS A 534 -10.90 32.13 -8.28
C LYS A 534 -11.38 32.92 -9.49
N ALA A 535 -11.30 32.35 -10.70
CA ALA A 535 -11.76 33.01 -11.93
C ALA A 535 -13.28 33.22 -11.98
N GLU A 536 -14.05 32.37 -11.31
CA GLU A 536 -15.52 32.49 -11.22
C GLU A 536 -15.94 33.44 -10.11
N TRP A 537 -15.26 33.36 -8.96
CA TRP A 537 -15.51 34.25 -7.82
C TRP A 537 -14.20 34.72 -7.20
N ASP A 538 -13.70 35.84 -7.73
CA ASP A 538 -12.46 36.44 -7.29
C ASP A 538 -12.62 37.16 -5.93
N TYR A 539 -11.48 37.37 -5.27
CA TYR A 539 -11.41 38.03 -3.97
C TYR A 539 -11.56 39.56 -4.12
N ASP A 540 -12.60 40.12 -3.48
CA ASP A 540 -13.00 41.53 -3.60
C ASP A 540 -13.42 42.13 -2.24
N GLU A 541 -12.69 43.15 -1.80
CA GLU A 541 -12.90 43.92 -0.55
C GLU A 541 -14.31 44.52 -0.37
N SER A 542 -15.04 44.76 -1.46
CA SER A 542 -16.37 45.35 -1.42
C SER A 542 -17.46 44.33 -1.13
N ALA A 543 -17.19 43.05 -1.37
CA ALA A 543 -18.09 41.91 -1.16
C ALA A 543 -17.93 41.24 0.21
N THR A 544 -16.89 41.61 0.97
CA THR A 544 -16.51 40.96 2.24
C THR A 544 -17.16 41.58 3.49
N LYS A 545 -17.62 42.85 3.43
CA LYS A 545 -18.15 43.59 4.60
C LYS A 545 -19.57 43.22 5.04
N GLN A 546 -20.25 42.33 4.31
CA GLN A 546 -21.54 41.75 4.71
C GLN A 546 -21.81 40.47 3.92
N GLY A 547 -21.77 39.32 4.61
CA GLY A 547 -21.86 37.96 4.09
C GLY A 547 -23.03 37.68 3.15
N ASN A 548 -22.80 37.90 1.87
CA ASN A 548 -23.60 37.34 0.78
C ASN A 548 -22.88 36.10 0.23
N CYS A 549 -23.36 34.93 0.59
CA CYS A 549 -22.93 33.68 -0.03
C CYS A 549 -23.65 33.51 -1.37
N ASP A 550 -22.93 33.55 -2.50
CA ASP A 550 -23.48 33.17 -3.80
C ASP A 550 -23.43 31.66 -3.98
N VAL A 551 -24.58 31.02 -3.76
CA VAL A 551 -24.75 29.56 -3.88
C VAL A 551 -24.74 29.07 -5.34
N ASN A 552 -24.62 29.96 -6.34
CA ASN A 552 -24.61 29.57 -7.75
C ASN A 552 -23.19 29.32 -8.31
N CYS A 553 -22.15 29.40 -7.48
CA CYS A 553 -20.77 29.14 -7.91
C CYS A 553 -20.54 27.64 -8.11
N ALA A 554 -20.10 27.23 -9.30
CA ALA A 554 -19.90 25.81 -9.62
C ALA A 554 -18.56 25.30 -9.06
N ALA A 555 -18.60 24.20 -8.30
CA ALA A 555 -17.38 23.60 -7.76
C ALA A 555 -16.46 23.10 -8.90
N VAL A 556 -15.16 23.38 -8.77
CA VAL A 556 -14.14 22.82 -9.64
C VAL A 556 -14.10 21.31 -9.42
N GLU A 557 -14.09 20.54 -10.49
CA GLU A 557 -14.01 19.09 -10.43
C GLU A 557 -12.79 18.66 -9.60
N GLY A 558 -13.03 17.82 -8.59
CA GLY A 558 -11.98 17.35 -7.71
C GLY A 558 -11.63 18.27 -6.55
N SER A 559 -12.29 19.42 -6.38
CA SER A 559 -12.09 20.28 -5.20
C SER A 559 -12.89 19.84 -3.97
N ASN A 560 -13.73 18.81 -4.09
CA ASN A 560 -14.44 18.21 -2.98
C ASN A 560 -13.48 17.49 -2.03
N VAL A 561 -13.70 17.64 -0.73
CA VAL A 561 -12.92 16.95 0.31
C VAL A 561 -13.83 15.99 1.09
N LYS A 562 -13.29 14.85 1.51
CA LYS A 562 -13.99 13.89 2.39
C LYS A 562 -14.04 14.36 3.85
N GLY A 563 -13.14 15.26 4.23
CA GLY A 563 -13.02 15.85 5.56
C GLY A 563 -11.65 16.50 5.75
N PHE A 564 -11.24 16.62 7.00
CA PHE A 564 -9.90 17.09 7.36
C PHE A 564 -9.36 16.31 8.55
N LYS A 565 -8.04 16.34 8.73
CA LYS A 565 -7.36 15.81 9.92
C LYS A 565 -6.64 16.92 10.64
N MET A 566 -6.67 16.86 11.97
CA MET A 566 -5.80 17.65 12.84
C MET A 566 -4.46 16.92 12.96
N VAL A 567 -3.37 17.68 12.92
CA VAL A 567 -2.03 17.16 13.18
C VAL A 567 -1.80 17.16 14.69
N GLU A 568 -1.16 16.10 15.20
CA GLU A 568 -0.72 16.07 16.59
C GLU A 568 0.26 17.21 16.88
N LYS A 569 0.27 17.71 18.11
CA LYS A 569 1.01 18.92 18.51
C LYS A 569 2.48 18.63 18.79
N THR A 570 3.12 17.90 17.89
CA THR A 570 4.54 17.53 17.94
C THR A 570 5.19 17.97 16.63
N GLU A 571 6.47 18.34 16.71
CA GLU A 571 7.23 18.76 15.54
C GLU A 571 7.25 17.67 14.47
N GLU A 572 7.41 16.44 14.92
CA GLU A 572 7.54 15.28 14.09
C GLU A 572 6.23 14.91 13.35
N ALA A 573 5.09 14.94 14.03
CA ALA A 573 3.79 14.73 13.38
C ALA A 573 3.55 15.80 12.31
N LEU A 574 3.95 17.04 12.56
CA LEU A 574 3.90 18.10 11.57
C LEU A 574 4.85 17.85 10.40
N MET A 575 6.07 17.38 10.64
CA MET A 575 6.99 17.04 9.55
C MET A 575 6.44 15.90 8.69
N ARG A 576 5.85 14.86 9.30
CA ARG A 576 5.22 13.74 8.60
C ARG A 576 4.06 14.20 7.73
N ALA A 577 3.20 15.06 8.27
CA ALA A 577 2.08 15.63 7.51
C ALA A 577 2.60 16.45 6.31
N VAL A 578 3.57 17.34 6.55
CA VAL A 578 4.16 18.19 5.49
C VAL A 578 4.89 17.37 4.43
N ALA A 579 5.49 16.23 4.77
CA ALA A 579 6.15 15.37 3.80
C ALA A 579 5.18 14.79 2.75
N ARG A 580 3.88 14.73 3.06
CA ARG A 580 2.84 14.17 2.19
C ARG A 580 2.05 15.23 1.42
N GLN A 581 1.81 16.40 2.02
CA GLN A 581 1.10 17.51 1.38
C GLN A 581 1.32 18.83 2.16
N PRO A 582 1.04 20.00 1.56
CA PRO A 582 0.97 21.26 2.30
C PRO A 582 -0.11 21.26 3.39
N ILE A 583 0.20 21.89 4.52
CA ILE A 583 -0.63 21.88 5.75
C ILE A 583 -1.08 23.30 6.09
N ALA A 584 -2.36 23.50 6.37
CA ALA A 584 -2.85 24.78 6.89
C ALA A 584 -2.52 24.86 8.38
N VAL A 585 -1.75 25.88 8.78
CA VAL A 585 -1.28 26.06 10.16
C VAL A 585 -1.63 27.46 10.67
N ALA A 586 -1.93 27.58 11.97
CA ALA A 586 -2.01 28.87 12.62
C ALA A 586 -0.73 29.19 13.40
N ILE A 587 -0.35 30.45 13.36
CA ILE A 587 0.82 31.01 14.06
C ILE A 587 0.42 32.31 14.77
N GLN A 588 1.28 32.79 15.67
CA GLN A 588 1.31 34.19 16.06
C GLN A 588 2.12 34.97 15.03
N GLY A 589 1.44 35.52 14.02
CA GLY A 589 2.03 36.12 12.82
C GLY A 589 1.77 37.62 12.66
N LEU A 590 0.76 38.20 13.33
CA LEU A 590 0.39 39.60 13.11
C LEU A 590 1.26 40.61 13.90
N VAL A 591 2.26 40.14 14.65
CA VAL A 591 3.19 40.95 15.43
C VAL A 591 4.66 40.71 15.03
N PRO A 592 5.56 41.68 15.28
CA PRO A 592 6.99 41.44 15.11
C PRO A 592 7.45 40.28 16.02
N PRO A 593 8.39 39.44 15.56
CA PRO A 593 9.21 39.67 14.37
C PRO A 593 8.64 39.10 13.06
N PHE A 594 7.56 38.31 13.09
CA PHE A 594 7.00 37.72 11.87
C PHE A 594 6.41 38.77 10.93
N SER A 595 5.56 39.68 11.43
CA SER A 595 4.91 40.68 10.55
C SER A 595 5.90 41.61 9.83
N GLU A 596 7.10 41.78 10.38
CA GLU A 596 8.19 42.59 9.80
C GLU A 596 9.24 41.77 9.03
N TYR A 597 9.02 40.46 8.85
CA TYR A 597 9.95 39.56 8.19
C TYR A 597 10.30 40.01 6.77
N LYS A 598 11.58 39.82 6.39
CA LYS A 598 12.13 40.20 5.08
C LYS A 598 12.88 39.08 4.37
N SER A 599 13.70 38.31 5.09
CA SER A 599 14.50 37.24 4.49
C SER A 599 15.24 36.42 5.56
N GLY A 600 15.74 35.26 5.18
CA GLY A 600 16.55 34.36 6.01
C GLY A 600 15.72 33.46 6.92
N VAL A 601 16.36 32.62 7.74
CA VAL A 601 15.62 31.85 8.75
C VAL A 601 15.40 32.73 9.98
N LEU A 602 14.15 33.07 10.25
CA LEU A 602 13.76 33.75 11.48
C LEU A 602 14.06 32.83 12.66
N SER A 603 15.05 33.19 13.47
CA SER A 603 15.66 32.35 14.50
C SER A 603 16.06 33.17 15.73
N GLY A 604 16.15 32.54 16.91
CA GLY A 604 16.63 33.18 18.14
C GLY A 604 15.76 34.31 18.71
N VAL A 605 14.54 34.49 18.20
CA VAL A 605 13.52 35.45 18.68
C VAL A 605 12.14 34.79 18.67
N GLU A 606 11.37 34.88 19.76
CA GLU A 606 10.03 34.27 19.83
C GLU A 606 8.96 35.25 19.35
N CYS A 607 8.11 34.84 18.40
CA CYS A 607 6.88 35.56 18.05
C CYS A 607 5.80 35.47 19.15
N GLY A 608 5.93 34.50 20.07
CA GLY A 608 4.93 34.10 21.05
C GLY A 608 4.10 32.88 20.58
N SER A 609 2.98 32.61 21.26
CA SER A 609 2.11 31.46 21.01
C SER A 609 0.61 31.80 21.04
N ALA A 610 0.26 33.09 21.01
CA ALA A 610 -1.10 33.58 20.91
C ALA A 610 -1.50 33.63 19.43
N LEU A 611 -2.00 32.50 18.92
CA LEU A 611 -2.33 32.32 17.50
C LEU A 611 -3.28 33.42 17.01
N ASP A 612 -2.91 34.10 15.94
CA ASP A 612 -3.65 35.21 15.35
C ASP A 612 -3.61 35.25 13.82
N HIS A 613 -2.86 34.34 13.17
CA HIS A 613 -2.67 34.32 11.72
C HIS A 613 -2.67 32.90 11.14
N GLY A 614 -3.39 32.67 10.04
CA GLY A 614 -3.40 31.40 9.30
C GLY A 614 -2.49 31.45 8.08
N VAL A 615 -1.66 30.44 7.88
CA VAL A 615 -0.72 30.35 6.75
C VAL A 615 -0.66 28.92 6.21
N LEU A 616 -0.10 28.73 5.02
CA LEU A 616 0.13 27.39 4.46
C LEU A 616 1.59 26.98 4.68
N LEU A 617 1.81 25.88 5.40
CA LEU A 617 3.11 25.24 5.54
C LEU A 617 3.39 24.36 4.32
N VAL A 618 4.35 24.78 3.50
CA VAL A 618 4.64 24.19 2.19
C VAL A 618 5.90 23.34 2.18
N GLY A 619 6.60 23.24 3.31
CA GLY A 619 7.86 22.50 3.36
C GLY A 619 8.67 22.73 4.62
N TYR A 620 9.83 22.08 4.67
CA TYR A 620 10.87 22.26 5.67
C TYR A 620 12.23 21.94 5.06
N GLY A 621 13.30 22.38 5.69
CA GLY A 621 14.65 22.08 5.22
C GLY A 621 15.74 22.55 6.17
N VAL A 622 16.96 22.60 5.66
CA VAL A 622 18.15 23.07 6.36
C VAL A 622 18.82 24.15 5.52
N ASP A 623 19.14 25.29 6.11
CA ASP A 623 19.83 26.38 5.40
C ASP A 623 21.34 26.09 5.23
N GLU A 624 22.04 26.96 4.49
CA GLU A 624 23.49 26.83 4.24
C GLU A 624 24.34 26.86 5.52
N ASN A 625 23.79 27.34 6.64
CA ASN A 625 24.46 27.43 7.94
C ASN A 625 24.09 26.26 8.87
N GLY A 626 23.29 25.29 8.40
CA GLY A 626 22.84 24.15 9.19
C GLY A 626 21.61 24.43 10.07
N VAL A 627 20.92 25.57 9.89
CA VAL A 627 19.72 25.91 10.65
C VAL A 627 18.50 25.25 10.01
N LYS A 628 17.80 24.41 10.78
CA LYS A 628 16.55 23.76 10.37
C LYS A 628 15.43 24.79 10.32
N PHE A 629 14.58 24.74 9.29
CA PHE A 629 13.47 25.67 9.13
C PHE A 629 12.19 25.02 8.62
N TRP A 630 11.06 25.66 8.93
CA TRP A 630 9.77 25.51 8.26
C TRP A 630 9.63 26.55 7.15
N LYS A 631 9.09 26.18 5.98
CA LYS A 631 8.79 27.11 4.86
C LYS A 631 7.29 27.37 4.78
N LEU A 632 6.90 28.62 4.96
CA LEU A 632 5.51 29.08 5.00
C LEU A 632 5.20 29.92 3.77
N LYS A 633 4.08 29.63 3.10
CA LYS A 633 3.42 30.52 2.14
C LYS A 633 2.50 31.46 2.91
N ASN A 634 2.73 32.76 2.78
CA ASN A 634 1.90 33.79 3.40
C ASN A 634 0.95 34.42 2.36
N ASP A 635 0.07 35.30 2.82
CA ASP A 635 -0.96 35.99 2.03
C ASP A 635 -0.84 37.52 2.12
N PHE A 636 0.37 38.05 2.39
CA PHE A 636 0.65 39.50 2.44
C PHE A 636 1.18 40.06 1.11
N GLY A 637 0.98 39.35 0.00
CA GLY A 637 1.54 39.69 -1.30
C GLY A 637 3.04 39.36 -1.44
N GLU A 638 3.52 39.38 -2.69
CA GLU A 638 4.89 38.97 -3.04
C GLU A 638 5.98 39.92 -2.51
N GLU A 639 5.66 41.18 -2.22
CA GLU A 639 6.61 42.18 -1.69
C GLU A 639 6.98 41.94 -0.21
N TRP A 640 6.27 41.04 0.46
CA TRP A 640 6.55 40.64 1.84
C TRP A 640 7.43 39.39 1.88
N GLY A 641 8.38 39.36 2.82
CA GLY A 641 9.27 38.21 2.99
C GLY A 641 10.10 37.87 1.75
N GLU A 642 10.27 36.58 1.52
CA GLU A 642 11.00 36.00 0.39
C GLU A 642 10.01 35.66 -0.72
N ASP A 643 9.61 36.67 -1.51
CA ASP A 643 8.61 36.54 -2.58
C ASP A 643 7.27 35.97 -2.05
N GLY A 644 6.80 36.49 -0.91
CA GLY A 644 5.58 36.02 -0.22
C GLY A 644 5.77 34.82 0.70
N TYR A 645 6.97 34.24 0.77
CA TYR A 645 7.29 33.14 1.69
C TYR A 645 8.05 33.61 2.93
N ALA A 646 7.99 32.80 3.99
CA ALA A 646 8.84 32.96 5.16
C ALA A 646 9.48 31.64 5.59
N ARG A 647 10.67 31.74 6.18
CA ARG A 647 11.34 30.62 6.84
C ARG A 647 11.46 30.90 8.34
N ILE A 648 10.89 30.02 9.17
CA ILE A 648 10.99 30.11 10.64
C ILE A 648 11.76 28.91 11.18
N GLU A 649 12.52 29.11 12.25
CA GLU A 649 13.36 28.06 12.83
C GLU A 649 12.52 26.86 13.31
N ARG A 650 13.00 25.66 12.97
CA ARG A 650 12.44 24.37 13.37
C ARG A 650 13.38 23.69 14.37
N GLY A 651 12.89 22.80 15.23
CA GLY A 651 13.71 22.15 16.27
C GLY A 651 13.80 22.96 17.56
N VAL A 652 12.99 24.01 17.70
CA VAL A 652 13.01 24.95 18.83
C VAL A 652 11.70 24.94 19.61
N GLY A 653 11.80 25.07 20.93
CA GLY A 653 10.66 24.97 21.86
C GLY A 653 10.74 23.81 22.86
N GLY A 654 11.63 22.83 22.65
CA GLY A 654 11.85 21.68 23.53
C GLY A 654 10.78 20.58 23.43
N ALA A 655 10.97 19.45 24.13
CA ALA A 655 9.99 18.36 24.17
C ALA A 655 8.71 18.83 24.90
N GLY A 656 7.61 18.99 24.15
CA GLY A 656 6.34 19.59 24.59
C GLY A 656 6.19 21.09 24.29
N GLY A 657 7.12 21.66 23.53
CA GLY A 657 7.08 23.06 23.09
C GLY A 657 6.05 23.32 22.00
N VAL A 658 5.61 24.57 21.91
CA VAL A 658 4.60 25.04 20.94
C VAL A 658 5.19 25.34 19.54
N GLY A 659 6.49 25.13 19.36
CA GLY A 659 7.25 25.52 18.17
C GLY A 659 7.41 27.04 18.04
N MET A 660 8.25 27.46 17.10
CA MET A 660 8.42 28.88 16.80
C MET A 660 7.10 29.50 16.34
N CYS A 661 6.75 30.65 16.93
CA CYS A 661 5.50 31.37 16.66
C CYS A 661 4.22 30.54 16.91
N GLY A 662 4.30 29.47 17.72
CA GLY A 662 3.15 28.63 18.05
C GLY A 662 2.74 27.64 16.96
N ILE A 663 3.57 27.42 15.94
CA ILE A 663 3.23 26.62 14.74
C ILE A 663 2.73 25.19 15.02
N LEU A 664 3.08 24.59 16.18
CA LEU A 664 2.66 23.23 16.53
C LEU A 664 1.28 23.19 17.23
N LEU A 665 0.66 24.34 17.50
CA LEU A 665 -0.56 24.40 18.31
C LEU A 665 -1.84 24.09 17.54
N ASP A 666 -1.87 24.41 16.25
CA ASP A 666 -3.05 24.26 15.40
C ASP A 666 -2.62 24.09 13.94
N ALA A 667 -2.69 22.84 13.48
CA ALA A 667 -2.32 22.43 12.14
C ALA A 667 -3.35 21.42 11.64
N SER A 668 -3.82 21.61 10.40
CA SER A 668 -4.84 20.78 9.79
C SER A 668 -4.67 20.68 8.28
N TYR A 669 -5.16 19.60 7.69
CA TYR A 669 -5.08 19.38 6.25
C TYR A 669 -6.32 18.66 5.72
N PRO A 670 -6.74 18.96 4.47
CA PRO A 670 -7.88 18.30 3.85
C PRO A 670 -7.54 16.87 3.44
N VAL A 671 -8.55 16.00 3.47
CA VAL A 671 -8.50 14.63 2.96
C VAL A 671 -9.35 14.55 1.69
N MET A 672 -8.75 14.16 0.56
CA MET A 672 -9.40 14.11 -0.76
C MET A 672 -10.23 12.85 -0.98
#